data_AF-A0A2V9UIW0-F1
#
_entry.id   AF-A0A2V9UIW0-F1
#
_cell.length_a   1.000
_cell.length_b   1.000
_cell.length_c   1.000
_cell.angle_alpha   90.00
_cell.angle_beta   90.00
_cell.angle_gamma   90.00
#
_symmetry.space_group_name_H-M   'P 1'
#
loop_
_entity.id
_entity.type
_entity.pdbx_description
1 polymer ?
#
loop_
_entity_poly.entity_id
_entity_poly.type
_entity_poly.pdbx_seq_one_letter_code
_entity_poly.pdbx_strand_id
1 'polypeptide(L)'
;MFYPSKFRAQVTVLQKGSYMNFDFLSRMRGIVAFAILAVLSSHLSCPDAFAQVNVLTNKMDNSRSGLNPSETLLTPSNVTSSQFGKLYAANVDGYVSAQPLSMSNVFINGGTHNVVFVATQHDSVYAFDADTGTQFWQRSFINPSAGITPVPVAAQGCGGVTKFNEVGIVGTPAIDAGTGTLYVSAKTQVNGTSYVHTLYALDITTGGDKLASVSITGSSGSLTFDTKQHIQRPGLLLSNGTLYVAFGSNGCDLNARGWLFAYNASDLTLQQAVMTTQPDNSYGSSVWQGGVGPAADSNGNVYLSTANGLFQFSSFPDLGDSVLKLSVSGTQFTVADSFTPFDQATLAANDLDLGSGGDILLPDQASNTPHLMVTSGKNGSIYLLNRDFLGGYNPTDNSQIPQYIPSALLGEFFGSPLYWNNLVYFLAHQDYLRAYSLGVDGNGNSALSTAPVDQTVGKLTTFGLPVISANGTTNGIVWLVRNVTGVPVLSAYNASRLFLLYDSGQAAGGRDSLGTITHFATPIVANGRVFAGTQTQLVAYGLFPAITVTAGNNQTCAAGTMLSTPLTITAVNPYTGSPISGVTVAFADGNKGGTFGSPTATTDSNGVASTTYTCPNKPQSLTITATSAGYAPASFSENDVVGPVAMLSVVSGGKQVGVVGTTLINQIVVKAKDSVGNVVPGATVTFTDNANPTGTFSPSSPITDSTGQARTSYTLPTVAKFITVTAKCGNVSVNISEQSVPGSPASFTIFQGNNQVAHPNNKLAKALIVLLTDQYGNGISGATVNFIDNGAGGTFSIVNPVTTTAGKATTVYTTGPQTGIVTITASYSTFSINFTETVQ
;
A
#
# COMPACT_ATOMS: atom_id res chain seq x y z
N MET A 1 -41.76 -47.45 -20.11
CA MET A 1 -41.03 -48.67 -20.51
C MET A 1 -39.55 -48.41 -20.24
N PHE A 2 -38.97 -49.23 -19.35
CA PHE A 2 -37.59 -49.45 -18.89
C PHE A 2 -36.39 -48.48 -19.13
N TYR A 3 -35.58 -48.44 -18.07
CA TYR A 3 -34.28 -47.79 -17.75
C TYR A 3 -33.06 -48.50 -18.44
N PRO A 4 -31.77 -48.17 -18.21
CA PRO A 4 -30.76 -47.77 -19.20
C PRO A 4 -29.48 -48.66 -19.16
N SER A 5 -28.37 -48.30 -19.83
CA SER A 5 -27.04 -48.75 -19.37
C SER A 5 -25.85 -47.89 -19.84
N LYS A 6 -24.90 -47.78 -18.91
CA LYS A 6 -23.61 -47.08 -18.95
C LYS A 6 -22.55 -47.94 -19.65
N PHE A 7 -21.61 -47.33 -20.38
CA PHE A 7 -20.34 -47.97 -20.75
C PHE A 7 -19.21 -47.52 -19.80
N ARG A 8 -18.58 -48.48 -19.12
CA ARG A 8 -17.28 -48.38 -18.44
C ARG A 8 -16.27 -49.17 -19.27
N ALA A 9 -15.15 -48.56 -19.64
CA ALA A 9 -14.00 -49.27 -20.20
C ALA A 9 -13.05 -49.67 -19.06
N GLN A 10 -12.74 -50.97 -18.97
CA GLN A 10 -11.64 -51.50 -18.17
C GLN A 10 -10.40 -51.65 -19.07
N VAL A 11 -9.24 -51.23 -18.57
CA VAL A 11 -7.93 -51.58 -19.14
C VAL A 11 -7.21 -52.46 -18.12
N THR A 12 -6.96 -53.70 -18.51
CA THR A 12 -6.13 -54.67 -17.79
C THR A 12 -4.67 -54.47 -18.21
N VAL A 13 -3.76 -54.23 -17.26
CA VAL A 13 -2.31 -54.22 -17.52
C VAL A 13 -1.70 -55.49 -16.95
N LEU A 14 -1.15 -56.31 -17.84
CA LEU A 14 -0.31 -57.47 -17.53
C LEU A 14 1.07 -57.00 -17.06
N GLN A 15 1.46 -57.39 -15.85
CA GLN A 15 2.80 -57.14 -15.30
C GLN A 15 3.72 -58.31 -15.66
N LYS A 16 4.79 -58.04 -16.42
CA LYS A 16 5.92 -58.97 -16.60
C LYS A 16 7.19 -58.28 -16.10
N GLY A 17 7.80 -58.87 -15.08
CA GLY A 17 8.93 -58.29 -14.36
C GLY A 17 10.23 -58.26 -15.14
N SER A 18 11.04 -57.24 -14.88
CA SER A 18 12.49 -57.21 -15.05
C SER A 18 13.04 -56.16 -14.10
N TYR A 19 13.87 -56.58 -13.16
CA TYR A 19 14.46 -55.75 -12.11
C TYR A 19 15.49 -54.77 -12.69
N MET A 20 15.33 -53.47 -12.44
CA MET A 20 16.36 -52.44 -12.72
C MET A 20 16.94 -51.89 -11.41
N ASN A 21 18.24 -51.64 -11.45
CA ASN A 21 19.12 -51.28 -10.33
C ASN A 21 18.75 -49.94 -9.66
N PHE A 22 18.77 -49.92 -8.32
CA PHE A 22 18.30 -48.82 -7.46
C PHE A 22 19.13 -47.51 -7.57
N ASP A 23 20.30 -47.53 -8.20
CA ASP A 23 21.22 -46.37 -8.26
C ASP A 23 20.98 -45.41 -9.44
N PHE A 24 20.17 -45.80 -10.45
CA PHE A 24 19.86 -44.93 -11.59
C PHE A 24 18.66 -44.00 -11.32
N LEU A 25 17.76 -44.38 -10.41
CA LEU A 25 16.56 -43.60 -10.07
C LEU A 25 16.82 -42.42 -9.13
N SER A 26 17.91 -42.40 -8.37
CA SER A 26 18.24 -41.26 -7.49
C SER A 26 18.80 -40.06 -8.27
N ARG A 27 19.56 -40.32 -9.35
CA ARG A 27 20.14 -39.28 -10.21
C ARG A 27 19.13 -38.66 -11.20
N MET A 28 18.11 -39.41 -11.64
CA MET A 28 17.03 -38.85 -12.47
C MET A 28 16.03 -38.00 -11.68
N ARG A 29 15.86 -38.24 -10.37
CA ARG A 29 14.99 -37.40 -9.51
C ARG A 29 15.53 -35.99 -9.29
N GLY A 30 16.85 -35.80 -9.31
CA GLY A 30 17.48 -34.47 -9.21
C GLY A 30 17.39 -33.63 -10.49
N ILE A 31 17.49 -34.27 -11.66
CA ILE A 31 17.49 -33.56 -12.96
C ILE A 31 16.06 -33.26 -13.45
N VAL A 32 15.09 -34.14 -13.17
CA VAL A 32 13.68 -33.91 -13.52
C VAL A 32 13.00 -32.92 -12.56
N ALA A 33 13.41 -32.87 -11.29
CA ALA A 33 12.91 -31.85 -10.35
C ALA A 33 13.44 -30.44 -10.68
N PHE A 34 14.68 -30.31 -11.16
CA PHE A 34 15.23 -29.03 -11.63
C PHE A 34 14.61 -28.57 -12.96
N ALA A 35 14.31 -29.49 -13.88
CA ALA A 35 13.66 -29.15 -15.15
C ALA A 35 12.18 -28.77 -14.97
N ILE A 36 11.45 -29.38 -14.04
CA ILE A 36 10.04 -29.02 -13.76
C ILE A 36 9.94 -27.73 -12.94
N LEU A 37 10.88 -27.42 -12.03
CA LEU A 37 10.94 -26.10 -11.38
C LEU A 37 11.37 -24.97 -12.34
N ALA A 38 12.24 -25.25 -13.31
CA ALA A 38 12.68 -24.27 -14.31
C ALA A 38 11.58 -23.97 -15.36
N VAL A 39 10.72 -24.93 -15.68
CA VAL A 39 9.60 -24.74 -16.62
C VAL A 39 8.37 -24.13 -15.93
N LEU A 40 8.21 -24.26 -14.60
CA LEU A 40 7.19 -23.51 -13.84
C LEU A 40 7.63 -22.08 -13.47
N SER A 41 8.91 -21.73 -13.58
CA SER A 41 9.41 -20.36 -13.36
C SER A 41 9.56 -19.54 -14.65
N SER A 42 9.25 -20.13 -15.81
CA SER A 42 9.17 -19.43 -17.11
C SER A 42 7.74 -19.21 -17.59
N HIS A 43 6.74 -19.25 -16.70
CA HIS A 43 5.49 -18.55 -16.96
C HIS A 43 5.83 -17.05 -16.95
N LEU A 44 6.22 -16.53 -18.12
CA LEU A 44 5.89 -15.18 -18.49
C LEU A 44 4.40 -15.04 -18.20
N SER A 45 4.08 -14.45 -17.06
CA SER A 45 2.77 -13.86 -16.81
C SER A 45 2.55 -12.97 -18.02
N CYS A 46 1.72 -13.43 -18.95
CA CYS A 46 1.07 -12.52 -19.87
C CYS A 46 0.43 -11.49 -18.94
N PRO A 47 0.80 -10.19 -18.99
CA PRO A 47 0.13 -9.21 -18.17
C PRO A 47 -1.36 -9.36 -18.45
N ASP A 48 -2.15 -9.64 -17.41
CA ASP A 48 -3.59 -9.69 -17.52
C ASP A 48 -4.01 -8.34 -18.13
N ALA A 49 -4.52 -8.36 -19.36
CA ALA A 49 -4.93 -7.14 -20.02
C ALA A 49 -6.08 -6.54 -19.21
N PHE A 50 -5.83 -5.41 -18.55
CA PHE A 50 -6.85 -4.70 -17.78
C PHE A 50 -8.00 -4.32 -18.73
N ALA A 51 -9.22 -4.71 -18.38
CA ALA A 51 -10.42 -4.35 -19.14
C ALA A 51 -10.53 -2.82 -19.22
N GLN A 52 -10.45 -2.28 -20.44
CA GLN A 52 -10.52 -0.84 -20.66
C GLN A 52 -11.98 -0.36 -20.53
N VAL A 53 -12.16 0.82 -19.93
CA VAL A 53 -13.45 1.45 -19.67
C VAL A 53 -13.64 2.67 -20.56
N ASN A 54 -14.85 2.79 -21.13
CA ASN A 54 -15.26 3.97 -21.87
C ASN A 54 -16.19 4.83 -21.02
N VAL A 55 -16.06 6.14 -21.13
CA VAL A 55 -16.97 7.15 -20.57
C VAL A 55 -17.54 7.93 -21.73
N LEU A 56 -18.68 7.47 -22.25
CA LEU A 56 -19.23 7.93 -23.53
C LEU A 56 -20.32 9.00 -23.38
N THR A 57 -20.76 9.26 -22.15
CA THR A 57 -21.85 10.19 -21.88
C THR A 57 -21.69 10.82 -20.49
N ASN A 58 -22.49 11.84 -20.22
CA ASN A 58 -22.54 12.51 -18.93
C ASN A 58 -22.83 11.52 -17.78
N LYS A 59 -22.15 11.67 -16.64
CA LYS A 59 -22.30 10.80 -15.46
C LYS A 59 -22.13 9.30 -15.77
N MET A 60 -21.12 9.01 -16.60
CA MET A 60 -20.58 7.67 -16.93
C MET A 60 -21.46 6.82 -17.84
N ASP A 61 -22.77 6.76 -17.61
CA ASP A 61 -23.70 5.92 -18.36
C ASP A 61 -25.09 6.57 -18.51
N ASN A 62 -25.99 5.93 -19.26
CA ASN A 62 -27.35 6.44 -19.51
C ASN A 62 -28.27 6.39 -18.28
N SER A 63 -27.94 5.61 -17.24
CA SER A 63 -28.64 5.67 -15.94
C SER A 63 -28.17 6.84 -15.08
N ARG A 64 -27.14 7.56 -15.53
CA ARG A 64 -26.49 8.70 -14.85
C ARG A 64 -25.90 8.34 -13.48
N SER A 65 -25.55 7.07 -13.29
CA SER A 65 -25.09 6.53 -12.01
C SER A 65 -23.86 7.25 -11.43
N GLY A 66 -23.05 7.86 -12.32
CA GLY A 66 -21.77 8.45 -11.96
C GLY A 66 -20.70 7.42 -11.58
N LEU A 67 -20.91 6.14 -11.89
CA LEU A 67 -20.05 5.02 -11.48
C LEU A 67 -19.23 4.46 -12.66
N ASN A 68 -17.93 4.29 -12.44
CA ASN A 68 -17.10 3.32 -13.14
C ASN A 68 -16.90 2.09 -12.25
N PRO A 69 -17.59 0.96 -12.49
CA PRO A 69 -17.47 -0.25 -11.67
C PRO A 69 -16.32 -1.18 -12.08
N SER A 70 -15.52 -0.79 -13.08
CA SER A 70 -14.47 -1.62 -13.69
C SER A 70 -13.06 -1.02 -13.50
N GLU A 71 -12.86 -0.14 -12.52
CA GLU A 71 -11.55 0.43 -12.19
C GLU A 71 -10.73 -0.56 -11.36
N THR A 72 -9.64 -1.06 -11.93
CA THR A 72 -8.79 -2.09 -11.31
C THR A 72 -7.44 -1.57 -10.81
N LEU A 73 -7.02 -0.40 -11.25
CA LEU A 73 -5.70 0.16 -10.94
C LEU A 73 -5.77 1.09 -9.73
N LEU A 74 -6.75 2.00 -9.68
CA LEU A 74 -6.90 2.92 -8.57
C LEU A 74 -7.64 2.25 -7.40
N THR A 75 -6.99 2.23 -6.24
CA THR A 75 -7.55 1.65 -5.02
C THR A 75 -7.34 2.61 -3.84
N PRO A 76 -8.13 2.48 -2.76
CA PRO A 76 -7.92 3.28 -1.56
C PRO A 76 -6.51 3.17 -0.97
N SER A 77 -5.78 2.08 -1.21
CA SER A 77 -4.43 1.89 -0.67
C SER A 77 -3.33 2.57 -1.49
N ASN A 78 -3.57 2.89 -2.77
CA ASN A 78 -2.55 3.48 -3.64
C ASN A 78 -2.86 4.92 -4.08
N VAL A 79 -4.09 5.42 -3.86
CA VAL A 79 -4.46 6.81 -4.06
C VAL A 79 -3.95 7.64 -2.86
N THR A 80 -2.65 7.88 -2.85
CA THR A 80 -1.92 8.67 -1.83
C THR A 80 -0.93 9.61 -2.52
N SER A 81 -0.56 10.73 -1.89
CA SER A 81 0.32 11.73 -2.52
C SER A 81 1.74 11.23 -2.86
N SER A 82 2.16 10.08 -2.32
CA SER A 82 3.45 9.45 -2.65
C SER A 82 3.38 8.54 -3.88
N GLN A 83 2.20 8.04 -4.25
CA GLN A 83 2.00 7.04 -5.31
C GLN A 83 1.11 7.53 -6.45
N PHE A 84 0.28 8.53 -6.19
CA PHE A 84 -0.69 9.11 -7.09
C PHE A 84 -0.51 10.63 -7.13
N GLY A 85 -0.71 11.23 -8.31
CA GLY A 85 -0.68 12.67 -8.48
C GLY A 85 -0.85 13.10 -9.93
N LYS A 86 -0.54 14.37 -10.21
CA LYS A 86 -0.68 14.95 -11.54
C LYS A 86 0.34 14.32 -12.51
N LEU A 87 -0.15 13.86 -13.65
CA LEU A 87 0.67 13.29 -14.73
C LEU A 87 1.03 14.36 -15.76
N TYR A 88 0.03 15.09 -16.24
CA TYR A 88 0.19 16.15 -17.22
C TYR A 88 -0.99 17.14 -17.18
N ALA A 89 -0.84 18.25 -17.89
CA ALA A 89 -1.93 19.17 -18.20
C ALA A 89 -1.87 19.55 -19.68
N ALA A 90 -3.01 19.46 -20.38
CA ALA A 90 -3.16 19.85 -21.77
C ALA A 90 -3.98 21.14 -21.84
N ASN A 91 -3.48 22.15 -22.56
CA ASN A 91 -4.14 23.44 -22.65
C ASN A 91 -5.39 23.37 -23.54
N VAL A 92 -6.40 24.17 -23.18
CA VAL A 92 -7.59 24.41 -23.99
C VAL A 92 -7.88 25.92 -24.04
N ASP A 93 -8.76 26.34 -24.94
CA ASP A 93 -9.06 27.74 -25.24
C ASP A 93 -10.16 28.37 -24.39
N GLY A 94 -10.88 27.58 -23.59
CA GLY A 94 -11.98 28.09 -22.77
C GLY A 94 -12.36 27.15 -21.65
N TYR A 95 -13.37 27.57 -20.88
CA TYR A 95 -13.79 26.86 -19.68
C TYR A 95 -14.33 25.47 -20.02
N VAL A 96 -13.80 24.44 -19.38
CA VAL A 96 -14.31 23.07 -19.48
C VAL A 96 -15.45 22.91 -18.47
N SER A 97 -16.66 23.33 -18.86
CA SER A 97 -17.88 23.10 -18.08
C SER A 97 -18.50 21.74 -18.40
N ALA A 98 -18.38 21.30 -19.64
CA ALA A 98 -18.79 19.97 -20.06
C ALA A 98 -17.89 18.91 -19.39
N GLN A 99 -18.48 17.82 -18.92
CA GLN A 99 -17.70 16.68 -18.44
C GLN A 99 -16.86 16.13 -19.61
N PRO A 100 -15.56 15.86 -19.42
CA PRO A 100 -14.77 15.15 -20.41
C PRO A 100 -15.38 13.77 -20.73
N LEU A 101 -15.10 13.26 -21.93
CA LEU A 101 -15.44 11.89 -22.33
C LEU A 101 -14.16 11.09 -22.59
N SER A 102 -14.20 9.78 -22.47
CA SER A 102 -13.06 8.90 -22.74
C SER A 102 -13.49 7.71 -23.58
N MET A 103 -12.70 7.39 -24.61
CA MET A 103 -12.88 6.17 -25.40
C MET A 103 -11.53 5.47 -25.56
N SER A 104 -11.55 4.17 -25.30
CA SER A 104 -10.39 3.31 -25.35
C SER A 104 -10.24 2.68 -26.73
N ASN A 105 -9.01 2.31 -27.09
CA ASN A 105 -8.69 1.60 -28.33
C ASN A 105 -9.12 2.32 -29.63
N VAL A 106 -9.01 3.64 -29.68
CA VAL A 106 -9.30 4.44 -30.88
C VAL A 106 -8.08 4.40 -31.82
N PHE A 107 -8.30 4.06 -33.09
CA PHE A 107 -7.24 4.09 -34.10
C PHE A 107 -7.09 5.50 -34.69
N ILE A 108 -6.00 6.19 -34.39
CA ILE A 108 -5.73 7.57 -34.80
C ILE A 108 -4.24 7.73 -35.11
N ASN A 109 -3.91 8.50 -36.15
CA ASN A 109 -2.53 8.76 -36.59
C ASN A 109 -1.65 7.49 -36.77
N GLY A 110 -2.25 6.36 -37.15
CA GLY A 110 -1.55 5.10 -37.40
C GLY A 110 -1.29 4.23 -36.17
N GLY A 111 -1.79 4.61 -34.98
CA GLY A 111 -1.69 3.84 -33.74
C GLY A 111 -3.04 3.65 -33.06
N THR A 112 -3.08 2.77 -32.06
CA THR A 112 -4.24 2.57 -31.18
C THR A 112 -3.99 3.30 -29.86
N HIS A 113 -4.91 4.17 -29.48
CA HIS A 113 -4.78 5.08 -28.36
C HIS A 113 -6.02 5.04 -27.47
N ASN A 114 -5.83 5.31 -26.18
CA ASN A 114 -6.91 5.79 -25.34
C ASN A 114 -7.04 7.30 -25.56
N VAL A 115 -8.27 7.80 -25.74
CA VAL A 115 -8.51 9.20 -26.15
C VAL A 115 -9.49 9.86 -25.20
N VAL A 116 -9.16 11.05 -24.73
CA VAL A 116 -10.05 11.92 -23.94
C VAL A 116 -10.53 13.06 -24.83
N PHE A 117 -11.85 13.28 -24.85
CA PHE A 117 -12.51 14.35 -25.58
C PHE A 117 -12.97 15.44 -24.63
N VAL A 118 -12.70 16.69 -25.00
CA VAL A 118 -12.97 17.87 -24.16
C VAL A 118 -13.70 18.92 -24.98
N ALA A 119 -14.80 19.44 -24.45
CA ALA A 119 -15.51 20.57 -25.06
C ALA A 119 -15.41 21.81 -24.16
N THR A 120 -15.29 22.99 -24.78
CA THR A 120 -15.09 24.27 -24.07
C THR A 120 -16.23 25.25 -24.31
N GLN A 121 -16.40 26.20 -23.37
CA GLN A 121 -17.29 27.34 -23.56
C GLN A 121 -16.88 28.26 -24.72
N HIS A 122 -15.66 28.09 -25.25
CA HIS A 122 -15.18 28.76 -26.46
C HIS A 122 -15.53 27.97 -27.73
N ASP A 123 -16.60 27.19 -27.71
CA ASP A 123 -17.12 26.39 -28.83
C ASP A 123 -16.05 25.55 -29.55
N SER A 124 -15.08 25.00 -28.80
CA SER A 124 -14.09 24.06 -29.31
C SER A 124 -14.30 22.66 -28.74
N VAL A 125 -14.00 21.64 -29.55
CA VAL A 125 -13.85 20.24 -29.13
C VAL A 125 -12.42 19.78 -29.42
N TYR A 126 -11.82 19.08 -28.48
CA TYR A 126 -10.47 18.54 -28.56
C TYR A 126 -10.49 17.03 -28.41
N ALA A 127 -9.54 16.35 -29.05
CA ALA A 127 -9.14 14.99 -28.71
C ALA A 127 -7.69 14.99 -28.26
N PHE A 128 -7.45 14.44 -27.07
CA PHE A 128 -6.11 14.24 -26.51
C PHE A 128 -5.85 12.76 -26.32
N ASP A 129 -4.61 12.34 -26.58
CA ASP A 129 -4.10 11.07 -26.09
C ASP A 129 -4.19 11.03 -24.56
N ALA A 130 -4.90 10.03 -24.03
CA ALA A 130 -5.22 9.89 -22.61
C ALA A 130 -4.00 9.49 -21.76
N ASP A 131 -2.94 8.97 -22.38
CA ASP A 131 -1.74 8.51 -21.70
C ASP A 131 -0.68 9.61 -21.62
N THR A 132 -0.60 10.48 -22.63
CA THR A 132 0.47 11.48 -22.81
C THR A 132 0.01 12.93 -22.79
N GLY A 133 -1.28 13.20 -23.02
CA GLY A 133 -1.82 14.56 -23.17
C GLY A 133 -1.54 15.19 -24.53
N THR A 134 -1.02 14.43 -25.49
CA THR A 134 -0.77 14.91 -26.85
C THR A 134 -2.09 15.25 -27.54
N GLN A 135 -2.22 16.46 -28.08
CA GLN A 135 -3.39 16.83 -28.87
C GLN A 135 -3.35 16.13 -30.23
N PHE A 136 -4.41 15.39 -30.56
CA PHE A 136 -4.59 14.83 -31.89
C PHE A 136 -5.24 15.83 -32.85
N TRP A 137 -6.34 16.45 -32.41
CA TRP A 137 -7.05 17.44 -33.19
C TRP A 137 -7.82 18.41 -32.29
N GLN A 138 -8.15 19.57 -32.85
CA GLN A 138 -9.06 20.56 -32.30
C GLN A 138 -10.03 20.97 -33.39
N ARG A 139 -11.32 21.05 -33.05
CA ARG A 139 -12.39 21.57 -33.90
C ARG A 139 -13.03 22.76 -33.20
N SER A 140 -12.88 23.96 -33.77
CA SER A 140 -13.61 25.16 -33.32
C SER A 140 -14.81 25.42 -34.23
N PHE A 141 -15.94 25.80 -33.64
CA PHE A 141 -17.16 26.21 -34.37
C PHE A 141 -17.26 27.73 -34.52
N ILE A 142 -16.24 28.47 -34.09
CA ILE A 142 -16.12 29.91 -34.24
C ILE A 142 -15.42 30.25 -35.56
N ASN A 143 -15.92 31.26 -36.25
CA ASN A 143 -15.32 31.79 -37.45
C ASN A 143 -15.56 33.31 -37.51
N PRO A 144 -14.68 34.12 -36.90
CA PRO A 144 -14.89 35.56 -36.80
C PRO A 144 -14.94 36.24 -38.17
N SER A 145 -14.23 35.68 -39.17
CA SER A 145 -14.27 36.19 -40.55
C SER A 145 -15.63 36.00 -41.23
N ALA A 146 -16.41 35.01 -40.78
CA ALA A 146 -17.80 34.78 -41.19
C ALA A 146 -18.81 35.40 -40.20
N GLY A 147 -18.35 36.22 -39.25
CA GLY A 147 -19.19 36.84 -38.23
C GLY A 147 -19.69 35.87 -37.15
N ILE A 148 -19.10 34.68 -37.02
CA ILE A 148 -19.45 33.68 -36.00
C ILE A 148 -18.46 33.82 -34.83
N THR A 149 -18.96 34.09 -33.63
CA THR A 149 -18.17 34.31 -32.40
C THR A 149 -18.75 33.55 -31.21
N PRO A 150 -18.01 33.38 -30.10
CA PRO A 150 -18.62 32.91 -28.85
C PRO A 150 -19.78 33.81 -28.44
N VAL A 151 -20.77 33.26 -27.74
CA VAL A 151 -21.84 34.08 -27.18
C VAL A 151 -21.32 34.83 -25.94
N PRO A 152 -21.35 36.17 -25.93
CA PRO A 152 -20.87 36.94 -24.78
C PRO A 152 -21.74 36.64 -23.55
N VAL A 153 -21.15 36.57 -22.36
CA VAL A 153 -21.91 36.31 -21.12
C VAL A 153 -23.04 37.31 -20.88
N ALA A 154 -22.90 38.56 -21.36
CA ALA A 154 -23.95 39.57 -21.30
C ALA A 154 -25.26 39.15 -22.00
N ALA A 155 -25.20 38.25 -22.98
CA ALA A 155 -26.37 37.71 -23.65
C ALA A 155 -27.23 36.81 -22.73
N GLN A 156 -26.70 36.33 -21.60
CA GLN A 156 -27.49 35.62 -20.59
C GLN A 156 -28.59 36.50 -19.98
N GLY A 157 -28.38 37.81 -19.94
CA GLY A 157 -29.33 38.76 -19.34
C GLY A 157 -29.29 38.85 -17.81
N CYS A 158 -28.51 37.99 -17.14
CA CYS A 158 -28.28 38.02 -15.70
C CYS A 158 -26.79 37.92 -15.35
N GLY A 159 -26.31 38.82 -14.49
CA GLY A 159 -24.91 38.91 -14.14
C GLY A 159 -24.51 37.97 -13.00
N GLY A 160 -23.44 37.20 -13.18
CA GLY A 160 -22.71 36.55 -12.10
C GLY A 160 -23.36 35.30 -11.47
N VAL A 161 -24.47 34.78 -12.02
CA VAL A 161 -25.15 33.58 -11.52
C VAL A 161 -24.39 32.31 -11.92
N THR A 162 -24.06 32.18 -13.21
CA THR A 162 -23.38 30.99 -13.75
C THR A 162 -21.87 30.97 -13.50
N LYS A 163 -21.27 32.13 -13.17
CA LYS A 163 -19.82 32.37 -13.13
C LYS A 163 -19.10 32.08 -14.46
N PHE A 164 -19.83 32.00 -15.56
CA PHE A 164 -19.25 31.86 -16.90
C PHE A 164 -18.66 33.19 -17.38
N ASN A 165 -17.69 33.13 -18.29
CA ASN A 165 -17.13 34.29 -19.00
C ASN A 165 -17.75 34.46 -20.40
N GLU A 166 -18.25 33.38 -20.98
CA GLU A 166 -18.97 33.31 -22.25
C GLU A 166 -19.92 32.11 -22.24
N VAL A 167 -20.73 31.96 -23.29
CA VAL A 167 -21.60 30.79 -23.48
C VAL A 167 -21.25 30.14 -24.81
N GLY A 168 -20.99 28.84 -24.76
CA GLY A 168 -20.75 28.01 -25.94
C GLY A 168 -21.20 26.60 -25.64
N ILE A 169 -20.29 25.62 -25.81
CA ILE A 169 -20.57 24.24 -25.40
C ILE A 169 -20.48 24.14 -23.88
N VAL A 170 -21.64 23.98 -23.24
CA VAL A 170 -21.76 23.81 -21.78
C VAL A 170 -22.17 22.38 -21.44
N GLY A 171 -23.16 21.85 -22.16
CA GLY A 171 -23.62 20.47 -22.01
C GLY A 171 -22.57 19.46 -22.44
N THR A 172 -22.52 18.36 -21.71
CA THR A 172 -21.61 17.25 -22.02
C THR A 172 -22.01 16.59 -23.35
N PRO A 173 -21.09 16.42 -24.31
CA PRO A 173 -21.33 15.66 -25.55
C PRO A 173 -21.73 14.19 -25.28
N ALA A 174 -22.08 13.46 -26.33
CA ALA A 174 -22.26 12.01 -26.28
C ALA A 174 -21.50 11.32 -27.41
N ILE A 175 -20.93 10.14 -27.15
CA ILE A 175 -20.23 9.33 -28.16
C ILE A 175 -21.04 8.06 -28.45
N ASP A 176 -21.32 7.83 -29.73
CA ASP A 176 -21.67 6.51 -30.23
C ASP A 176 -20.39 5.75 -30.56
N ALA A 177 -20.03 4.80 -29.70
CA ALA A 177 -18.84 3.98 -29.87
C ALA A 177 -18.93 3.02 -31.07
N GLY A 178 -20.15 2.62 -31.48
CA GLY A 178 -20.35 1.68 -32.58
C GLY A 178 -20.05 2.31 -33.93
N THR A 179 -20.41 3.58 -34.09
CA THR A 179 -20.10 4.34 -35.31
C THR A 179 -18.81 5.15 -35.18
N GLY A 180 -18.32 5.44 -33.97
CA GLY A 180 -17.20 6.34 -33.73
C GLY A 180 -17.59 7.80 -33.99
N THR A 181 -18.72 8.21 -33.43
CA THR A 181 -19.32 9.53 -33.69
C THR A 181 -19.54 10.28 -32.38
N LEU A 182 -19.02 11.50 -32.28
CA LEU A 182 -19.25 12.41 -31.16
C LEU A 182 -20.33 13.44 -31.53
N TYR A 183 -21.42 13.47 -30.78
CA TYR A 183 -22.49 14.45 -30.94
C TYR A 183 -22.33 15.61 -29.96
N VAL A 184 -22.47 16.84 -30.42
CA VAL A 184 -22.28 18.05 -29.61
C VAL A 184 -23.19 19.20 -30.07
N SER A 185 -23.70 19.98 -29.11
CA SER A 185 -24.47 21.21 -29.37
C SER A 185 -23.61 22.43 -29.05
N ALA A 186 -23.29 23.24 -30.06
CA ALA A 186 -22.56 24.50 -29.90
C ALA A 186 -23.51 25.70 -30.00
N LYS A 187 -23.32 26.71 -29.14
CA LYS A 187 -24.13 27.95 -29.11
C LYS A 187 -23.26 29.11 -29.54
N THR A 188 -23.45 29.59 -30.77
CA THR A 188 -22.64 30.69 -31.31
C THR A 188 -23.47 31.96 -31.51
N GLN A 189 -22.78 33.09 -31.54
CA GLN A 189 -23.33 34.37 -31.98
C GLN A 189 -22.96 34.61 -33.44
N VAL A 190 -23.95 34.97 -34.27
CA VAL A 190 -23.77 35.26 -35.70
C VAL A 190 -24.09 36.72 -35.96
N ASN A 191 -23.16 37.42 -36.63
CA ASN A 191 -23.25 38.84 -36.97
C ASN A 191 -23.59 39.74 -35.77
N GLY A 192 -23.11 39.38 -34.57
CA GLY A 192 -23.28 40.14 -33.32
C GLY A 192 -24.71 40.21 -32.76
N THR A 193 -25.71 39.62 -33.41
CA THR A 193 -27.13 39.83 -33.04
C THR A 193 -27.98 38.58 -33.04
N SER A 194 -27.64 37.58 -33.86
CA SER A 194 -28.34 36.29 -33.91
C SER A 194 -27.64 35.25 -33.05
N TYR A 195 -28.40 34.38 -32.40
CA TYR A 195 -27.88 33.29 -31.57
C TYR A 195 -28.33 31.98 -32.18
N VAL A 196 -27.43 31.02 -32.34
CA VAL A 196 -27.75 29.75 -33.00
C VAL A 196 -27.21 28.59 -32.18
N HIS A 197 -28.08 27.63 -31.88
CA HIS A 197 -27.67 26.30 -31.43
C HIS A 197 -27.54 25.40 -32.64
N THR A 198 -26.35 24.82 -32.85
CA THR A 198 -26.11 23.88 -33.95
C THR A 198 -25.67 22.54 -33.39
N LEU A 199 -26.32 21.47 -33.85
CA LEU A 199 -26.01 20.10 -33.51
C LEU A 199 -25.06 19.52 -34.55
N TYR A 200 -23.92 19.03 -34.10
CA TYR A 200 -22.87 18.43 -34.92
C TYR A 200 -22.71 16.95 -34.59
N ALA A 201 -22.32 16.16 -35.60
CA ALA A 201 -21.85 14.79 -35.46
C ALA A 201 -20.43 14.72 -36.01
N LEU A 202 -19.44 14.60 -35.13
CA LEU A 202 -18.02 14.60 -35.47
C LEU A 202 -17.48 13.18 -35.52
N ASP A 203 -16.56 12.91 -36.44
CA ASP A 203 -15.76 11.70 -36.40
C ASP A 203 -14.71 11.79 -35.28
N ILE A 204 -14.69 10.80 -34.38
CA ILE A 204 -13.80 10.84 -33.20
C ILE A 204 -12.31 10.80 -33.55
N THR A 205 -11.94 10.35 -34.75
CA THR A 205 -10.53 10.21 -35.17
C THR A 205 -9.99 11.47 -35.84
N THR A 206 -10.86 12.32 -36.40
CA THR A 206 -10.44 13.51 -37.17
C THR A 206 -11.00 14.83 -36.66
N GLY A 207 -12.08 14.80 -35.88
CA GLY A 207 -12.84 16.00 -35.49
C GLY A 207 -13.64 16.64 -36.63
N GLY A 208 -13.66 16.03 -37.81
CA GLY A 208 -14.43 16.48 -38.97
C GLY A 208 -15.90 16.07 -38.89
N ASP A 209 -16.77 16.79 -39.62
CA ASP A 209 -18.19 16.48 -39.68
C ASP A 209 -18.40 15.12 -40.38
N LYS A 210 -19.11 14.22 -39.71
CA LYS A 210 -19.45 12.88 -40.19
C LYS A 210 -20.84 12.82 -40.79
N LEU A 211 -21.75 13.61 -40.23
CA LEU A 211 -23.10 13.86 -40.76
C LEU A 211 -23.28 15.36 -40.98
N ALA A 212 -24.29 15.74 -41.76
CA ALA A 212 -24.68 17.13 -41.90
C ALA A 212 -25.12 17.69 -40.55
N SER A 213 -24.53 18.82 -40.13
CA SER A 213 -24.96 19.55 -38.94
C SER A 213 -26.31 20.23 -39.15
N VAL A 214 -27.10 20.39 -38.09
CA VAL A 214 -28.44 21.01 -38.15
C VAL A 214 -28.58 22.11 -37.10
N SER A 215 -29.25 23.21 -37.43
CA SER A 215 -29.67 24.20 -36.43
C SER A 215 -30.84 23.66 -35.62
N ILE A 216 -30.72 23.69 -34.29
CA ILE A 216 -31.77 23.24 -33.39
C ILE A 216 -32.87 24.31 -33.36
N THR A 217 -34.00 23.98 -33.98
CA THR A 217 -35.17 24.86 -34.07
C THR A 217 -36.43 24.03 -33.88
N GLY A 218 -37.49 24.62 -33.35
CA GLY A 218 -38.75 23.91 -33.20
C GLY A 218 -39.85 24.75 -32.59
N SER A 219 -41.06 24.24 -32.71
CA SER A 219 -42.26 24.83 -32.15
C SER A 219 -43.10 23.76 -31.48
N SER A 220 -43.79 24.12 -30.41
CA SER A 220 -44.75 23.27 -29.71
C SER A 220 -46.02 24.08 -29.49
N GLY A 221 -47.10 23.71 -30.18
CA GLY A 221 -48.28 24.58 -30.28
C GLY A 221 -47.94 25.91 -30.94
N SER A 222 -48.32 27.03 -30.32
CA SER A 222 -47.98 28.39 -30.78
C SER A 222 -46.60 28.89 -30.33
N LEU A 223 -45.91 28.11 -29.48
CA LEU A 223 -44.62 28.51 -28.91
C LEU A 223 -43.49 28.15 -29.85
N THR A 224 -42.50 29.02 -29.96
CA THR A 224 -41.29 28.81 -30.75
C THR A 224 -40.07 28.84 -29.85
N PHE A 225 -39.11 27.97 -30.12
CA PHE A 225 -37.86 27.91 -29.39
C PHE A 225 -37.01 29.16 -29.63
N ASP A 226 -36.76 29.93 -28.56
CA ASP A 226 -35.89 31.12 -28.61
C ASP A 226 -34.46 30.75 -28.21
N THR A 227 -33.58 30.63 -29.20
CA THR A 227 -32.17 30.27 -29.01
C THR A 227 -31.41 31.25 -28.11
N LYS A 228 -31.83 32.53 -28.03
CA LYS A 228 -31.18 33.52 -27.18
C LYS A 228 -31.39 33.18 -25.72
N GLN A 229 -32.62 32.84 -25.32
CA GLN A 229 -33.04 32.66 -23.93
C GLN A 229 -32.65 31.29 -23.33
N HIS A 230 -32.24 30.34 -24.16
CA HIS A 230 -31.98 28.96 -23.73
C HIS A 230 -30.51 28.57 -23.86
N ILE A 231 -29.99 27.81 -22.90
CA ILE A 231 -28.69 27.13 -22.98
C ILE A 231 -28.88 25.62 -23.00
N GLN A 232 -28.03 24.96 -23.78
CA GLN A 232 -27.86 23.51 -23.75
C GLN A 232 -26.86 23.19 -22.63
N ARG A 233 -27.35 23.19 -21.38
CA ARG A 233 -26.56 22.88 -20.18
C ARG A 233 -26.63 21.40 -19.78
N PRO A 234 -27.79 20.71 -19.85
CA PRO A 234 -27.84 19.27 -19.58
C PRO A 234 -26.89 18.50 -20.52
N GLY A 235 -26.31 17.40 -20.05
CA GLY A 235 -25.62 16.47 -20.95
C GLY A 235 -26.54 15.90 -22.04
N LEU A 236 -26.00 15.60 -23.20
CA LEU A 236 -26.74 14.88 -24.24
C LEU A 236 -27.07 13.45 -23.78
N LEU A 237 -28.16 12.90 -24.29
CA LEU A 237 -28.53 11.50 -24.12
C LEU A 237 -28.62 10.84 -25.49
N LEU A 238 -27.85 9.78 -25.69
CA LEU A 238 -28.00 8.89 -26.84
C LEU A 238 -28.62 7.59 -26.35
N SER A 239 -29.83 7.26 -26.79
CA SER A 239 -30.52 6.03 -26.42
C SER A 239 -31.27 5.46 -27.63
N ASN A 240 -31.08 4.17 -27.91
CA ASN A 240 -31.78 3.43 -28.98
C ASN A 240 -31.77 4.13 -30.36
N GLY A 241 -30.64 4.77 -30.72
CA GLY A 241 -30.49 5.48 -32.00
C GLY A 241 -31.13 6.88 -32.05
N THR A 242 -31.71 7.35 -30.93
CA THR A 242 -32.24 8.70 -30.78
C THR A 242 -31.32 9.52 -29.90
N LEU A 243 -31.01 10.74 -30.37
CA LEU A 243 -30.23 11.74 -29.65
C LEU A 243 -31.17 12.78 -29.06
N TYR A 244 -31.14 12.93 -27.74
CA TYR A 244 -31.97 13.86 -27.00
C TYR A 244 -31.16 15.09 -26.56
N VAL A 245 -31.73 16.26 -26.80
CA VAL A 245 -31.12 17.56 -26.49
C VAL A 245 -32.08 18.38 -25.63
N ALA A 246 -31.74 18.54 -24.36
CA ALA A 246 -32.54 19.29 -23.40
C ALA A 246 -31.99 20.71 -23.15
N PHE A 247 -32.90 21.64 -22.87
CA PHE A 247 -32.60 23.05 -22.66
C PHE A 247 -33.34 23.63 -21.44
N GLY A 248 -32.69 24.60 -20.81
CA GLY A 248 -33.26 25.45 -19.78
C GLY A 248 -32.82 26.91 -19.97
N SER A 249 -33.19 27.75 -19.00
CA SER A 249 -32.86 29.18 -19.01
C SER A 249 -31.36 29.47 -19.05
N ASN A 250 -30.99 30.70 -19.42
CA ASN A 250 -29.62 31.23 -19.40
C ASN A 250 -28.96 31.34 -18.00
N GLY A 251 -29.47 30.62 -16.99
CA GLY A 251 -28.97 30.63 -15.63
C GLY A 251 -29.75 31.53 -14.68
N CYS A 252 -30.94 31.98 -15.06
CA CYS A 252 -31.85 32.80 -14.24
C CYS A 252 -33.28 32.72 -14.79
N ASP A 253 -34.26 33.12 -13.98
CA ASP A 253 -35.69 33.00 -14.30
C ASP A 253 -36.17 34.14 -15.21
N LEU A 254 -35.63 34.20 -16.42
CA LEU A 254 -35.92 35.23 -17.41
C LEU A 254 -36.37 34.64 -18.73
N ASN A 255 -37.65 34.86 -19.08
CA ASN A 255 -38.22 34.64 -20.42
C ASN A 255 -37.87 33.29 -21.09
N ALA A 256 -37.68 32.23 -20.30
CA ALA A 256 -37.25 30.92 -20.77
C ALA A 256 -38.18 29.82 -20.23
N ARG A 257 -38.17 28.67 -20.93
CA ARG A 257 -38.93 27.49 -20.55
C ARG A 257 -38.14 26.21 -20.82
N GLY A 258 -38.53 25.08 -20.26
CA GLY A 258 -37.87 23.82 -20.60
C GLY A 258 -38.22 23.37 -22.01
N TRP A 259 -37.21 22.95 -22.77
CA TRP A 259 -37.38 22.32 -24.09
C TRP A 259 -36.64 21.01 -24.18
N LEU A 260 -37.20 20.07 -24.91
CA LEU A 260 -36.58 18.80 -25.25
C LEU A 260 -36.77 18.49 -26.74
N PHE A 261 -35.69 18.12 -27.39
CA PHE A 261 -35.65 17.71 -28.79
C PHE A 261 -35.15 16.28 -28.90
N ALA A 262 -35.67 15.54 -29.88
CA ALA A 262 -35.19 14.21 -30.26
C ALA A 262 -34.81 14.22 -31.75
N TYR A 263 -33.61 13.72 -32.06
CA TYR A 263 -33.07 13.59 -33.41
C TYR A 263 -32.70 12.14 -33.70
N ASN A 264 -32.80 11.73 -34.96
CA ASN A 264 -32.21 10.46 -35.37
C ASN A 264 -30.68 10.58 -35.35
N ALA A 265 -29.98 9.73 -34.60
CA ALA A 265 -28.53 9.81 -34.47
C ALA A 265 -27.79 9.52 -35.78
N SER A 266 -28.37 8.72 -36.68
CA SER A 266 -27.78 8.41 -38.00
C SER A 266 -28.02 9.49 -39.06
N ASP A 267 -28.95 10.42 -38.82
CA ASP A 267 -29.25 11.54 -39.70
C ASP A 267 -29.85 12.70 -38.88
N LEU A 268 -29.00 13.67 -38.54
CA LEU A 268 -29.41 14.82 -37.73
C LEU A 268 -30.43 15.73 -38.43
N THR A 269 -30.63 15.61 -39.75
CA THR A 269 -31.66 16.39 -40.45
C THR A 269 -33.08 15.90 -40.11
N LEU A 270 -33.19 14.69 -39.55
CA LEU A 270 -34.45 14.10 -39.11
C LEU A 270 -34.71 14.41 -37.63
N GLN A 271 -35.25 15.59 -37.36
CA GLN A 271 -35.84 15.89 -36.05
C GLN A 271 -37.08 15.02 -35.85
N GLN A 272 -37.01 14.09 -34.90
CA GLN A 272 -38.09 13.16 -34.58
C GLN A 272 -39.18 13.87 -33.80
N ALA A 273 -38.87 14.47 -32.66
CA ALA A 273 -39.87 15.09 -31.80
C ALA A 273 -39.35 16.35 -31.11
N VAL A 274 -40.26 17.22 -30.70
CA VAL A 274 -40.00 18.41 -29.87
C VAL A 274 -41.13 18.60 -28.86
N MET A 275 -40.80 19.00 -27.65
CA MET A 275 -41.77 19.41 -26.63
C MET A 275 -41.24 20.57 -25.78
N THR A 276 -42.18 21.28 -25.15
CA THR A 276 -41.92 22.20 -24.04
C THR A 276 -42.55 21.66 -22.77
N THR A 277 -41.91 21.87 -21.62
CA THR A 277 -42.44 21.52 -20.29
C THR A 277 -43.38 22.58 -19.72
N GLN A 278 -43.49 23.73 -20.39
CA GLN A 278 -44.38 24.84 -20.05
C GLN A 278 -45.18 25.25 -21.30
N PRO A 279 -46.28 24.53 -21.65
CA PRO A 279 -47.06 24.79 -22.85
C PRO A 279 -48.04 25.97 -22.77
N ASP A 280 -48.41 26.43 -21.56
CA ASP A 280 -49.40 27.50 -21.34
C ASP A 280 -48.95 28.94 -21.72
N ASN A 281 -47.76 29.08 -22.32
CA ASN A 281 -47.09 30.34 -22.64
C ASN A 281 -46.51 31.11 -21.44
N SER A 282 -46.64 30.65 -20.21
CA SER A 282 -45.86 31.19 -19.08
C SER A 282 -44.37 30.77 -19.15
N TYR A 283 -43.53 31.29 -18.27
CA TYR A 283 -42.11 30.94 -18.20
C TYR A 283 -41.83 30.01 -17.00
N GLY A 284 -40.72 29.26 -17.06
CA GLY A 284 -40.34 28.31 -16.00
C GLY A 284 -40.25 26.87 -16.50
N SER A 285 -40.25 25.91 -15.57
CA SER A 285 -40.15 24.47 -15.83
C SER A 285 -38.91 24.09 -16.64
N SER A 286 -37.82 24.87 -16.51
CA SER A 286 -36.57 24.66 -17.24
C SER A 286 -36.00 23.26 -17.00
N VAL A 287 -35.49 22.61 -18.06
CA VAL A 287 -34.74 21.36 -17.90
C VAL A 287 -33.27 21.72 -17.75
N TRP A 288 -32.77 21.70 -16.51
CA TRP A 288 -31.38 22.06 -16.27
C TRP A 288 -30.57 21.08 -15.43
N GLN A 289 -31.19 20.37 -14.48
CA GLN A 289 -30.65 19.19 -13.79
C GLN A 289 -29.22 19.36 -13.23
N GLY A 290 -28.84 20.58 -12.83
CA GLY A 290 -27.46 20.89 -12.43
C GLY A 290 -26.39 20.63 -13.50
N GLY A 291 -26.77 20.50 -14.79
CA GLY A 291 -25.89 20.08 -15.89
C GLY A 291 -25.95 18.59 -16.22
N VAL A 292 -26.68 17.79 -15.43
CA VAL A 292 -26.83 16.36 -15.70
C VAL A 292 -27.80 16.13 -16.86
N GLY A 293 -27.43 15.23 -17.77
CA GLY A 293 -28.27 14.88 -18.91
C GLY A 293 -29.50 14.07 -18.50
N PRO A 294 -30.57 14.02 -19.33
CA PRO A 294 -31.68 13.09 -19.11
C PRO A 294 -31.17 11.64 -18.98
N ALA A 295 -31.78 10.85 -18.12
CA ALA A 295 -31.46 9.43 -17.97
C ALA A 295 -32.34 8.58 -18.90
N ALA A 296 -31.93 7.35 -19.19
CA ALA A 296 -32.76 6.41 -19.94
C ALA A 296 -32.65 4.98 -19.41
N ASP A 297 -33.77 4.26 -19.48
CA ASP A 297 -33.80 2.82 -19.23
C ASP A 297 -33.57 2.02 -20.54
N SER A 298 -33.46 0.70 -20.41
CA SER A 298 -33.28 -0.22 -21.53
C SER A 298 -34.49 -0.30 -22.47
N ASN A 299 -35.68 0.12 -22.03
CA ASN A 299 -36.88 0.20 -22.86
C ASN A 299 -36.93 1.48 -23.71
N GLY A 300 -35.99 2.41 -23.50
CA GLY A 300 -35.96 3.70 -24.19
C GLY A 300 -36.85 4.76 -23.54
N ASN A 301 -37.36 4.53 -22.33
CA ASN A 301 -37.99 5.60 -21.56
C ASN A 301 -36.93 6.59 -21.12
N VAL A 302 -37.23 7.88 -21.25
CA VAL A 302 -36.35 8.99 -20.86
C VAL A 302 -36.88 9.62 -19.59
N TYR A 303 -35.97 9.89 -18.65
CA TYR A 303 -36.30 10.48 -17.35
C TYR A 303 -35.57 11.82 -17.19
N LEU A 304 -36.30 12.83 -16.75
CA LEU A 304 -35.74 14.14 -16.42
C LEU A 304 -36.57 14.88 -15.37
N SER A 305 -35.91 15.81 -14.68
CA SER A 305 -36.52 16.74 -13.72
C SER A 305 -36.61 18.18 -14.27
N THR A 306 -37.70 18.87 -13.95
CA THR A 306 -37.97 20.26 -14.33
C THR A 306 -37.85 21.23 -13.15
N ALA A 307 -37.45 22.47 -13.44
CA ALA A 307 -37.30 23.56 -12.48
C ALA A 307 -38.64 24.15 -12.01
N ASN A 308 -38.56 25.17 -11.16
CA ASN A 308 -39.65 26.03 -10.77
C ASN A 308 -40.44 26.54 -11.98
N GLY A 309 -41.75 26.54 -11.85
CA GLY A 309 -42.67 26.94 -12.90
C GLY A 309 -44.12 26.81 -12.46
N LEU A 310 -45.05 27.19 -13.33
CA LEU A 310 -46.44 26.86 -13.08
C LEU A 310 -46.62 25.35 -13.14
N PHE A 311 -47.45 24.83 -12.23
CA PHE A 311 -47.91 23.46 -12.25
C PHE A 311 -49.43 23.46 -12.33
N GLN A 312 -49.97 22.79 -13.35
CA GLN A 312 -51.41 22.66 -13.51
C GLN A 312 -51.77 21.21 -13.82
N PHE A 313 -52.59 20.64 -12.93
CA PHE A 313 -53.13 19.29 -13.09
C PHE A 313 -54.33 19.30 -14.06
N SER A 314 -54.07 19.54 -15.34
CA SER A 314 -55.08 19.50 -16.42
C SER A 314 -54.58 18.70 -17.63
N SER A 315 -55.42 18.55 -18.67
CA SER A 315 -55.16 17.72 -19.87
C SER A 315 -53.91 18.11 -20.67
N PHE A 316 -53.40 19.34 -20.49
CA PHE A 316 -52.10 19.81 -20.98
C PHE A 316 -51.32 20.30 -19.75
N PRO A 317 -50.45 19.47 -19.16
CA PRO A 317 -49.86 19.81 -17.89
C PRO A 317 -48.74 20.83 -18.08
N ASP A 318 -48.81 21.90 -17.31
CA ASP A 318 -47.64 22.70 -16.96
C ASP A 318 -46.85 21.91 -15.92
N LEU A 319 -45.57 21.67 -16.19
CA LEU A 319 -44.78 20.65 -15.50
C LEU A 319 -43.71 21.29 -14.59
N GLY A 320 -44.07 22.29 -13.78
CA GLY A 320 -43.17 22.85 -12.76
C GLY A 320 -42.77 21.82 -11.70
N ASP A 321 -41.50 21.83 -11.28
CA ASP A 321 -40.90 20.96 -10.26
C ASP A 321 -41.35 19.50 -10.32
N SER A 322 -41.22 18.89 -11.49
CA SER A 322 -41.73 17.55 -11.76
C SER A 322 -40.64 16.63 -12.30
N VAL A 323 -40.69 15.36 -11.89
CA VAL A 323 -39.96 14.27 -12.54
C VAL A 323 -40.85 13.68 -13.63
N LEU A 324 -40.33 13.55 -14.84
CA LEU A 324 -41.08 13.07 -16.00
C LEU A 324 -40.53 11.73 -16.49
N LYS A 325 -41.43 10.80 -16.80
CA LYS A 325 -41.13 9.63 -17.64
C LYS A 325 -41.67 9.89 -19.04
N LEU A 326 -40.77 10.00 -19.99
CA LEU A 326 -41.05 10.35 -21.37
C LEU A 326 -40.79 9.16 -22.29
N SER A 327 -41.57 9.06 -23.35
CA SER A 327 -41.27 8.19 -24.50
C SER A 327 -41.44 8.97 -25.79
N VAL A 328 -40.75 8.53 -26.85
CA VAL A 328 -40.93 9.09 -28.20
C VAL A 328 -41.65 8.05 -29.05
N SER A 329 -42.77 8.45 -29.64
CA SER A 329 -43.52 7.64 -30.59
C SER A 329 -43.80 8.46 -31.84
N GLY A 330 -43.28 8.02 -32.99
CA GLY A 330 -43.35 8.77 -34.23
C GLY A 330 -42.72 10.15 -34.07
N THR A 331 -43.53 11.19 -34.19
CA THR A 331 -43.08 12.59 -34.13
C THR A 331 -43.40 13.33 -32.82
N GLN A 332 -43.79 12.59 -31.78
CA GLN A 332 -44.31 13.19 -30.55
C GLN A 332 -43.63 12.60 -29.30
N PHE A 333 -43.38 13.47 -28.33
CA PHE A 333 -43.13 13.04 -26.97
C PHE A 333 -44.45 12.70 -26.28
N THR A 334 -44.45 11.64 -25.49
CA THR A 334 -45.54 11.29 -24.59
C THR A 334 -45.02 11.33 -23.16
N VAL A 335 -45.68 12.09 -22.29
CA VAL A 335 -45.50 11.99 -20.84
C VAL A 335 -46.24 10.73 -20.39
N ALA A 336 -45.50 9.64 -20.20
CA ALA A 336 -46.05 8.36 -19.82
C ALA A 336 -46.43 8.32 -18.33
N ASP A 337 -45.66 9.01 -17.49
CA ASP A 337 -45.91 9.18 -16.07
C ASP A 337 -45.15 10.40 -15.54
N SER A 338 -45.49 10.87 -14.34
CA SER A 338 -44.81 11.99 -13.68
C SER A 338 -44.88 11.88 -12.15
N PHE A 339 -43.98 12.55 -11.45
CA PHE A 339 -44.09 12.85 -10.03
C PHE A 339 -43.96 14.35 -9.81
N THR A 340 -44.78 14.91 -8.92
CA THR A 340 -44.68 16.31 -8.49
C THR A 340 -44.81 16.38 -6.97
N PRO A 341 -43.90 17.05 -6.25
CA PRO A 341 -43.99 17.22 -4.80
C PRO A 341 -45.30 17.89 -4.38
N PHE A 342 -45.90 17.42 -3.28
CA PHE A 342 -47.15 17.99 -2.74
C PHE A 342 -47.08 19.51 -2.46
N ASP A 343 -45.88 20.01 -2.14
CA ASP A 343 -45.60 21.41 -1.79
C ASP A 343 -45.07 22.24 -2.97
N GLN A 344 -45.28 21.78 -4.22
CA GLN A 344 -44.72 22.41 -5.42
C GLN A 344 -44.94 23.93 -5.49
N ALA A 345 -46.12 24.43 -5.13
CA ALA A 345 -46.40 25.87 -5.16
C ALA A 345 -45.46 26.66 -4.23
N THR A 346 -45.05 26.06 -3.11
CA THR A 346 -44.05 26.64 -2.20
C THR A 346 -42.65 26.53 -2.79
N LEU A 347 -42.31 25.41 -3.43
CA LEU A 347 -41.02 25.26 -4.11
C LEU A 347 -40.83 26.33 -5.18
N ALA A 348 -41.82 26.50 -6.05
CA ALA A 348 -41.78 27.49 -7.13
C ALA A 348 -41.70 28.92 -6.61
N ALA A 349 -42.44 29.26 -5.54
CA ALA A 349 -42.44 30.61 -4.97
C ALA A 349 -41.13 31.00 -4.28
N ASN A 350 -40.31 30.02 -3.88
CA ASN A 350 -39.07 30.23 -3.14
C ASN A 350 -37.81 29.84 -3.92
N ASP A 351 -37.93 29.59 -5.23
CA ASP A 351 -36.81 29.13 -6.08
C ASP A 351 -36.15 27.86 -5.52
N LEU A 352 -36.95 26.91 -5.02
CA LEU A 352 -36.49 25.64 -4.47
C LEU A 352 -36.59 24.49 -5.49
N ASP A 353 -36.09 24.75 -6.70
CA ASP A 353 -36.13 23.85 -7.86
C ASP A 353 -35.94 22.37 -7.52
N LEU A 354 -36.91 21.54 -7.90
CA LEU A 354 -36.65 20.10 -7.99
C LEU A 354 -35.64 19.81 -9.11
N GLY A 355 -35.81 20.43 -10.28
CA GLY A 355 -34.93 20.28 -11.45
C GLY A 355 -33.52 20.84 -11.31
N SER A 356 -33.10 21.25 -10.11
CA SER A 356 -31.69 21.44 -9.76
C SER A 356 -30.95 20.11 -9.60
N GLY A 357 -31.68 19.06 -9.22
CA GLY A 357 -31.24 17.68 -9.21
C GLY A 357 -31.43 17.00 -10.56
N GLY A 358 -30.42 16.27 -11.02
CA GLY A 358 -30.52 15.29 -12.08
C GLY A 358 -30.91 13.94 -11.53
N ASP A 359 -31.68 13.21 -12.32
CA ASP A 359 -32.20 11.90 -11.95
C ASP A 359 -31.14 10.81 -12.14
N ILE A 360 -31.07 9.86 -11.20
CA ILE A 360 -30.37 8.59 -11.43
C ILE A 360 -31.35 7.43 -11.42
N LEU A 361 -31.18 6.50 -12.35
CA LEU A 361 -31.91 5.24 -12.33
C LEU A 361 -31.08 4.24 -11.53
N LEU A 362 -31.63 3.73 -10.45
CA LEU A 362 -30.94 2.77 -9.60
C LEU A 362 -30.98 1.38 -10.25
N PRO A 363 -29.94 0.55 -10.04
CA PRO A 363 -30.00 -0.85 -10.43
C PRO A 363 -31.21 -1.55 -9.82
N ASP A 364 -31.72 -2.57 -10.51
CA ASP A 364 -32.92 -3.26 -10.07
C ASP A 364 -32.71 -3.92 -8.70
N GLN A 365 -33.64 -3.68 -7.80
CA GLN A 365 -33.60 -4.20 -6.44
C GLN A 365 -34.31 -5.55 -6.35
N ALA A 366 -33.77 -6.48 -5.56
CA ALA A 366 -34.46 -7.72 -5.22
C ALA A 366 -35.56 -7.46 -4.16
N SER A 367 -36.63 -6.77 -4.56
CA SER A 367 -37.72 -6.33 -3.69
C SER A 367 -39.07 -6.32 -4.42
N ASN A 368 -40.14 -5.98 -3.70
CA ASN A 368 -41.47 -5.77 -4.27
C ASN A 368 -41.56 -4.49 -5.13
N THR A 369 -40.55 -3.61 -5.06
CA THR A 369 -40.45 -2.36 -5.82
C THR A 369 -39.08 -2.30 -6.51
N PRO A 370 -38.85 -3.11 -7.56
CA PRO A 370 -37.51 -3.37 -8.08
C PRO A 370 -36.92 -2.19 -8.87
N HIS A 371 -37.73 -1.50 -9.67
CA HIS A 371 -37.25 -0.47 -10.59
C HIS A 371 -37.30 0.91 -9.93
N LEU A 372 -36.20 1.34 -9.30
CA LEU A 372 -36.16 2.62 -8.58
C LEU A 372 -35.41 3.70 -9.35
N MET A 373 -35.71 4.95 -9.01
CA MET A 373 -34.90 6.12 -9.31
C MET A 373 -34.90 7.05 -8.11
N VAL A 374 -33.90 7.92 -8.02
CA VAL A 374 -33.78 8.85 -6.91
C VAL A 374 -33.30 10.22 -7.38
N THR A 375 -33.85 11.26 -6.79
CA THR A 375 -33.47 12.65 -7.02
C THR A 375 -33.64 13.49 -5.74
N SER A 376 -33.16 14.72 -5.77
CA SER A 376 -33.28 15.73 -4.71
C SER A 376 -33.28 17.12 -5.34
N GLY A 377 -33.76 18.14 -4.62
CA GLY A 377 -33.82 19.52 -5.12
C GLY A 377 -33.15 20.53 -4.19
N LYS A 378 -33.29 21.82 -4.52
CA LYS A 378 -32.77 22.92 -3.69
C LYS A 378 -33.35 22.93 -2.27
N ASN A 379 -34.52 22.33 -2.05
CA ASN A 379 -35.10 22.16 -0.71
C ASN A 379 -34.37 21.12 0.18
N GLY A 380 -33.42 20.36 -0.36
CA GLY A 380 -32.64 19.36 0.37
C GLY A 380 -33.41 18.08 0.72
N SER A 381 -34.61 17.88 0.18
CA SER A 381 -35.40 16.66 0.41
C SER A 381 -35.02 15.57 -0.59
N ILE A 382 -35.08 14.30 -0.18
CA ILE A 382 -34.81 13.14 -1.05
C ILE A 382 -36.12 12.48 -1.44
N TYR A 383 -36.26 12.19 -2.74
CA TYR A 383 -37.41 11.52 -3.34
C TYR A 383 -36.96 10.21 -3.97
N LEU A 384 -37.36 9.07 -3.38
CA LEU A 384 -37.18 7.74 -3.96
C LEU A 384 -38.46 7.35 -4.69
N LEU A 385 -38.36 7.14 -6.00
CA LEU A 385 -39.48 6.94 -6.90
C LEU A 385 -39.45 5.54 -7.52
N ASN A 386 -40.62 5.00 -7.84
CA ASN A 386 -40.76 3.76 -8.59
C ASN A 386 -40.91 4.07 -10.08
N ARG A 387 -40.00 3.58 -10.94
CA ARG A 387 -40.01 3.79 -12.40
C ARG A 387 -41.22 3.19 -13.10
N ASP A 388 -41.90 2.23 -12.47
CA ASP A 388 -43.13 1.62 -12.99
C ASP A 388 -44.37 2.46 -12.67
N PHE A 389 -44.30 3.25 -11.59
CA PHE A 389 -45.36 4.15 -11.13
C PHE A 389 -44.74 5.31 -10.35
N LEU A 390 -44.48 6.43 -11.02
CA LEU A 390 -43.80 7.59 -10.43
C LEU A 390 -44.63 8.23 -9.31
N GLY A 391 -45.95 8.06 -9.35
CA GLY A 391 -46.85 8.42 -8.25
C GLY A 391 -47.75 9.61 -8.55
N GLY A 392 -47.53 10.37 -9.62
CA GLY A 392 -48.32 11.55 -9.93
C GLY A 392 -48.18 12.66 -8.89
N TYR A 393 -49.24 13.46 -8.76
CA TYR A 393 -49.34 14.53 -7.77
C TYR A 393 -50.40 14.18 -6.72
N ASN A 394 -50.01 14.28 -5.45
CA ASN A 394 -50.92 14.20 -4.31
C ASN A 394 -50.83 15.53 -3.56
N PRO A 395 -51.94 16.30 -3.43
CA PRO A 395 -51.91 17.62 -2.81
C PRO A 395 -51.75 17.59 -1.29
N THR A 396 -51.81 16.41 -0.65
CA THR A 396 -51.76 16.28 0.81
C THR A 396 -50.34 16.06 1.33
N ASP A 397 -49.63 15.11 0.72
CA ASP A 397 -48.29 14.68 1.09
C ASP A 397 -47.65 13.86 -0.05
N ASN A 398 -46.47 13.29 0.20
CA ASN A 398 -45.77 12.40 -0.74
C ASN A 398 -45.95 10.91 -0.41
N SER A 399 -47.08 10.49 0.17
CA SER A 399 -47.30 9.08 0.56
C SER A 399 -47.46 8.10 -0.62
N GLN A 400 -47.64 8.62 -1.84
CA GLN A 400 -47.80 7.86 -3.09
C GLN A 400 -46.49 7.36 -3.70
N ILE A 401 -45.34 7.80 -3.18
CA ILE A 401 -44.02 7.36 -3.64
C ILE A 401 -43.39 6.38 -2.63
N PRO A 402 -42.44 5.52 -3.07
CA PRO A 402 -41.76 4.58 -2.18
C PRO A 402 -41.19 5.22 -0.92
N GLN A 403 -40.55 6.40 -1.03
CA GLN A 403 -40.03 7.09 0.13
C GLN A 403 -39.81 8.59 -0.11
N TYR A 404 -40.18 9.39 0.89
CA TYR A 404 -39.87 10.81 0.99
C TYR A 404 -39.07 11.06 2.27
N ILE A 405 -37.90 11.69 2.17
CA ILE A 405 -37.07 12.08 3.32
C ILE A 405 -36.96 13.62 3.32
N PRO A 406 -37.80 14.32 4.11
CA PRO A 406 -37.83 15.78 4.13
C PRO A 406 -36.53 16.35 4.73
N SER A 407 -35.99 17.40 4.09
CA SER A 407 -34.82 18.15 4.59
C SER A 407 -33.63 17.23 4.98
N ALA A 408 -33.41 16.17 4.20
CA ALA A 408 -32.34 15.20 4.44
C ALA A 408 -30.95 15.84 4.31
N LEU A 409 -30.83 16.85 3.45
CA LEU A 409 -29.62 17.60 3.15
C LEU A 409 -29.71 19.00 3.79
N LEU A 410 -28.56 19.55 4.22
CA LEU A 410 -28.51 20.85 4.92
C LEU A 410 -28.46 22.06 3.98
N GLY A 411 -28.31 21.83 2.68
CA GLY A 411 -28.22 22.88 1.68
C GLY A 411 -28.83 22.45 0.36
N GLU A 412 -28.71 23.33 -0.62
CA GLU A 412 -29.29 23.15 -1.95
C GLU A 412 -28.58 22.03 -2.72
N PHE A 413 -29.36 21.13 -3.30
CA PHE A 413 -28.80 20.06 -4.12
C PHE A 413 -28.64 20.50 -5.58
N PHE A 414 -27.44 20.32 -6.14
CA PHE A 414 -27.14 20.60 -7.54
C PHE A 414 -26.41 19.41 -8.18
N GLY A 415 -26.82 19.01 -9.38
CA GLY A 415 -26.27 17.85 -10.09
C GLY A 415 -27.04 16.58 -9.74
N SER A 416 -26.43 15.40 -9.74
CA SER A 416 -27.15 14.15 -9.49
C SER A 416 -26.61 13.38 -8.29
N PRO A 417 -27.43 12.52 -7.66
CA PRO A 417 -26.93 11.54 -6.70
C PRO A 417 -25.93 10.58 -7.36
N LEU A 418 -25.27 9.77 -6.53
CA LEU A 418 -24.41 8.67 -6.98
C LEU A 418 -24.88 7.37 -6.37
N TYR A 419 -24.64 6.25 -7.04
CA TYR A 419 -24.91 4.92 -6.48
C TYR A 419 -23.67 4.03 -6.56
N TRP A 420 -23.34 3.36 -5.46
CA TRP A 420 -22.40 2.25 -5.45
C TRP A 420 -22.65 1.32 -4.26
N ASN A 421 -22.70 0.01 -4.54
CA ASN A 421 -22.71 -1.04 -3.52
C ASN A 421 -23.72 -0.81 -2.38
N ASN A 422 -25.00 -0.62 -2.74
CA ASN A 422 -26.10 -0.34 -1.81
C ASN A 422 -25.96 0.96 -1.01
N LEU A 423 -25.14 1.90 -1.47
CA LEU A 423 -25.08 3.25 -0.93
C LEU A 423 -25.50 4.26 -2.01
N VAL A 424 -26.35 5.21 -1.62
CA VAL A 424 -26.69 6.38 -2.43
C VAL A 424 -26.04 7.61 -1.79
N TYR A 425 -25.29 8.37 -2.58
CA TYR A 425 -24.53 9.51 -2.11
C TYR A 425 -25.15 10.82 -2.57
N PHE A 426 -25.14 11.80 -1.67
CA PHE A 426 -25.60 13.16 -1.93
C PHE A 426 -24.54 14.15 -1.48
N LEU A 427 -24.30 15.15 -2.32
CA LEU A 427 -23.45 16.29 -1.99
C LEU A 427 -24.20 17.58 -2.33
N ALA A 428 -24.82 18.18 -1.31
CA ALA A 428 -25.47 19.47 -1.41
C ALA A 428 -24.48 20.62 -1.14
N HIS A 429 -24.80 21.81 -1.65
CA HIS A 429 -24.03 23.03 -1.44
C HIS A 429 -23.92 23.37 0.06
N GLN A 430 -22.70 23.63 0.54
CA GLN A 430 -22.41 23.89 1.96
C GLN A 430 -22.82 22.74 2.90
N ASP A 431 -22.82 21.51 2.40
CA ASP A 431 -23.13 20.30 3.16
C ASP A 431 -21.96 19.31 3.17
N TYR A 432 -22.13 18.24 3.92
CA TYR A 432 -21.25 17.07 3.90
C TYR A 432 -21.56 16.23 2.65
N LEU A 433 -20.56 15.51 2.15
CA LEU A 433 -20.85 14.36 1.30
C LEU A 433 -21.46 13.29 2.22
N ARG A 434 -22.67 12.85 1.93
CA ARG A 434 -23.48 11.94 2.76
C ARG A 434 -23.74 10.65 2.02
N ALA A 435 -23.66 9.51 2.70
CA ALA A 435 -24.05 8.21 2.18
C ALA A 435 -25.28 7.68 2.93
N TYR A 436 -26.30 7.24 2.19
CA TYR A 436 -27.50 6.59 2.70
C TYR A 436 -27.50 5.14 2.23
N SER A 437 -27.86 4.19 3.11
CA SER A 437 -27.95 2.78 2.71
C SER A 437 -29.25 2.53 1.97
N LEU A 438 -29.18 1.93 0.78
CA LEU A 438 -30.31 1.37 0.06
C LEU A 438 -30.46 -0.11 0.44
N GLY A 439 -31.63 -0.48 0.93
CA GLY A 439 -31.93 -1.86 1.31
C GLY A 439 -33.40 -2.20 1.11
N VAL A 440 -33.82 -3.34 1.66
CA VAL A 440 -35.20 -3.79 1.68
C VAL A 440 -35.72 -3.68 3.12
N ASP A 441 -36.86 -3.04 3.29
CA ASP A 441 -37.52 -2.85 4.59
C ASP A 441 -38.23 -4.14 5.07
N GLY A 442 -38.82 -4.08 6.27
CA GLY A 442 -39.52 -5.23 6.86
C GLY A 442 -40.77 -5.69 6.09
N ASN A 443 -41.25 -4.90 5.13
CA ASN A 443 -42.39 -5.20 4.27
C ASN A 443 -41.98 -5.72 2.89
N GLY A 444 -40.68 -5.90 2.65
CA GLY A 444 -40.16 -6.34 1.35
C GLY A 444 -40.04 -5.23 0.30
N ASN A 445 -40.21 -3.96 0.69
CA ASN A 445 -40.09 -2.82 -0.21
C ASN A 445 -38.68 -2.21 -0.12
N SER A 446 -38.17 -1.69 -1.22
CA SER A 446 -36.89 -0.98 -1.18
C SER A 446 -37.01 0.40 -0.55
N ALA A 447 -36.06 0.74 0.32
CA ALA A 447 -35.99 2.03 0.99
C ALA A 447 -34.55 2.44 1.28
N LEU A 448 -34.31 3.75 1.35
CA LEU A 448 -33.11 4.34 1.91
C LEU A 448 -33.20 4.40 3.43
N SER A 449 -32.04 4.43 4.11
CA SER A 449 -31.99 4.84 5.51
C SER A 449 -32.54 6.26 5.67
N THR A 450 -33.17 6.57 6.80
CA THR A 450 -33.72 7.93 7.05
C THR A 450 -32.66 8.93 7.49
N ALA A 451 -31.49 8.44 7.92
CA ALA A 451 -30.29 9.21 8.24
C ALA A 451 -29.10 8.67 7.43
N PRO A 452 -28.07 9.49 7.17
CA PRO A 452 -26.87 9.00 6.51
C PRO A 452 -26.15 7.99 7.40
N VAL A 453 -25.68 6.90 6.80
CA VAL A 453 -24.88 5.87 7.46
C VAL A 453 -23.40 6.25 7.54
N ASP A 454 -22.96 7.19 6.69
CA ASP A 454 -21.63 7.79 6.75
C ASP A 454 -21.65 9.21 6.13
N GLN A 455 -20.68 10.05 6.51
CA GLN A 455 -20.50 11.39 5.94
C GLN A 455 -19.06 11.88 6.11
N THR A 456 -18.65 12.87 5.31
CA THR A 456 -17.34 13.52 5.49
C THR A 456 -17.22 14.21 6.85
N VAL A 457 -15.99 14.40 7.34
CA VAL A 457 -15.73 15.08 8.63
C VAL A 457 -16.10 16.57 8.59
N GLY A 458 -16.08 17.19 7.41
CA GLY A 458 -16.38 18.60 7.21
C GLY A 458 -17.29 18.83 6.00
N LYS A 459 -17.94 19.99 6.00
CA LYS A 459 -18.73 20.50 4.88
C LYS A 459 -17.82 20.83 3.69
N LEU A 460 -18.34 20.61 2.48
CA LEU A 460 -17.68 20.91 1.23
C LEU A 460 -18.41 22.11 0.58
N THR A 461 -17.71 23.22 0.42
CA THR A 461 -18.33 24.55 0.26
C THR A 461 -18.19 25.16 -1.15
N THR A 462 -17.49 24.48 -2.06
CA THR A 462 -17.49 24.76 -3.50
C THR A 462 -16.96 23.51 -4.19
N PHE A 463 -17.79 22.86 -4.99
CA PHE A 463 -17.46 21.58 -5.60
C PHE A 463 -17.97 21.49 -7.03
N GLY A 464 -17.27 20.65 -7.79
CA GLY A 464 -17.77 20.04 -9.00
C GLY A 464 -18.59 18.79 -8.71
N LEU A 465 -19.31 18.27 -9.71
CA LEU A 465 -20.17 17.11 -9.48
C LEU A 465 -19.31 15.86 -9.27
N PRO A 466 -19.56 15.06 -8.22
CA PRO A 466 -18.73 13.90 -7.91
C PRO A 466 -19.00 12.73 -8.87
N VAL A 467 -18.06 11.79 -8.92
CA VAL A 467 -18.17 10.47 -9.59
C VAL A 467 -17.54 9.39 -8.71
N ILE A 468 -17.82 8.12 -8.99
CA ILE A 468 -17.28 6.96 -8.27
C ILE A 468 -16.47 6.08 -9.22
N SER A 469 -15.34 5.58 -8.76
CA SER A 469 -14.65 4.44 -9.36
C SER A 469 -14.58 3.28 -8.39
N ALA A 470 -14.69 2.05 -8.86
CA ALA A 470 -14.60 0.84 -8.05
C ALA A 470 -14.20 -0.38 -8.88
N ASN A 471 -13.79 -1.45 -8.21
CA ASN A 471 -13.68 -2.78 -8.80
C ASN A 471 -14.86 -3.64 -8.30
N GLY A 472 -15.95 -3.64 -9.06
CA GLY A 472 -17.22 -4.22 -8.65
C GLY A 472 -17.70 -3.60 -7.34
N THR A 473 -17.78 -4.41 -6.28
CA THR A 473 -18.20 -4.00 -4.92
C THR A 473 -17.03 -3.68 -3.99
N THR A 474 -15.79 -3.65 -4.50
CA THR A 474 -14.58 -3.37 -3.71
C THR A 474 -13.86 -2.12 -4.21
N ASN A 475 -12.93 -1.60 -3.41
CA ASN A 475 -12.07 -0.46 -3.78
C ASN A 475 -12.81 0.80 -4.26
N GLY A 476 -14.01 1.05 -3.74
CA GLY A 476 -14.79 2.24 -4.09
C GLY A 476 -14.11 3.54 -3.65
N ILE A 477 -14.02 4.50 -4.57
CA ILE A 477 -13.48 5.84 -4.35
C ILE A 477 -14.44 6.87 -4.93
N VAL A 478 -14.82 7.87 -4.14
CA VAL A 478 -15.57 9.05 -4.60
C VAL A 478 -14.57 10.13 -4.99
N TRP A 479 -14.68 10.63 -6.21
CA TRP A 479 -13.83 11.67 -6.79
C TRP A 479 -14.62 12.94 -6.99
N LEU A 480 -14.03 14.08 -6.63
CA LEU A 480 -14.57 15.38 -6.98
C LEU A 480 -13.47 16.43 -7.08
N VAL A 481 -13.74 17.49 -7.84
CA VAL A 481 -12.98 18.73 -7.76
C VAL A 481 -13.67 19.66 -6.76
N ARG A 482 -12.89 20.38 -5.96
CA ARG A 482 -13.42 21.31 -4.95
C ARG A 482 -12.46 22.46 -4.65
N ASN A 483 -12.92 23.47 -3.93
CA ASN A 483 -12.02 24.46 -3.32
C ASN A 483 -11.76 24.17 -1.85
N VAL A 484 -10.50 24.29 -1.44
CA VAL A 484 -10.04 24.19 -0.05
C VAL A 484 -9.34 25.47 0.29
N THR A 485 -9.92 26.26 1.19
CA THR A 485 -9.34 27.56 1.59
C THR A 485 -8.98 28.45 0.38
N GLY A 486 -9.82 28.44 -0.66
CA GLY A 486 -9.61 29.20 -1.90
C GLY A 486 -8.69 28.55 -2.93
N VAL A 487 -8.18 27.33 -2.68
CA VAL A 487 -7.33 26.58 -3.61
C VAL A 487 -8.16 25.47 -4.27
N PRO A 488 -8.30 25.47 -5.60
CA PRO A 488 -8.93 24.38 -6.32
C PRO A 488 -8.06 23.11 -6.27
N VAL A 489 -8.70 21.98 -5.97
CA VAL A 489 -8.03 20.68 -5.82
C VAL A 489 -8.90 19.55 -6.36
N LEU A 490 -8.25 18.48 -6.81
CA LEU A 490 -8.87 17.16 -6.94
C LEU A 490 -8.81 16.47 -5.58
N SER A 491 -9.94 15.91 -5.13
CA SER A 491 -10.03 15.13 -3.89
C SER A 491 -10.61 13.75 -4.14
N ALA A 492 -10.12 12.77 -3.37
CA ALA A 492 -10.57 11.39 -3.37
C ALA A 492 -10.97 10.96 -1.96
N TYR A 493 -12.14 10.33 -1.82
CA TYR A 493 -12.67 9.84 -0.55
C TYR A 493 -12.94 8.33 -0.65
N ASN A 494 -12.73 7.60 0.44
CA ASN A 494 -13.14 6.19 0.50
C ASN A 494 -14.66 6.09 0.35
N ALA A 495 -15.17 5.36 -0.64
CA ALA A 495 -16.61 5.34 -0.88
C ALA A 495 -17.40 4.64 0.24
N SER A 496 -16.81 3.68 0.96
CA SER A 496 -17.52 3.00 2.06
C SER A 496 -17.59 3.82 3.35
N ARG A 497 -16.63 4.74 3.56
CA ARG A 497 -16.40 5.38 4.87
C ARG A 497 -16.20 6.90 4.84
N LEU A 498 -16.20 7.49 3.65
CA LEU A 498 -16.11 8.93 3.38
C LEU A 498 -14.97 9.70 4.08
N PHE A 499 -13.89 9.02 4.48
CA PHE A 499 -12.64 9.66 4.88
C PHE A 499 -11.79 10.01 3.65
N LEU A 500 -11.03 11.11 3.76
CA LEU A 500 -10.17 11.60 2.69
C LEU A 500 -8.99 10.64 2.46
N LEU A 501 -8.80 10.21 1.22
CA LEU A 501 -7.66 9.39 0.77
C LEU A 501 -6.53 10.26 0.22
N TYR A 502 -6.90 11.23 -0.63
CA TYR A 502 -5.98 12.10 -1.35
C TYR A 502 -6.62 13.46 -1.59
N ASP A 503 -5.79 14.49 -1.56
CA ASP A 503 -6.12 15.83 -2.02
C ASP A 503 -4.89 16.39 -2.75
N SER A 504 -5.08 16.92 -3.96
CA SER A 504 -3.97 17.43 -4.77
C SER A 504 -3.20 18.59 -4.13
N GLY A 505 -3.76 19.24 -3.11
CA GLY A 505 -3.04 20.21 -2.28
C GLY A 505 -2.03 19.61 -1.30
N GLN A 506 -2.04 18.28 -1.08
CA GLN A 506 -1.14 17.60 -0.13
C GLN A 506 0.29 17.41 -0.67
N ALA A 507 0.49 17.47 -1.98
CA ALA A 507 1.80 17.25 -2.58
C ALA A 507 2.71 18.48 -2.39
N ALA A 508 3.97 18.22 -2.01
CA ALA A 508 4.95 19.28 -1.77
C ALA A 508 5.23 20.11 -3.04
N GLY A 509 5.50 21.40 -2.85
CA GLY A 509 5.88 22.31 -3.94
C GLY A 509 4.81 22.56 -5.00
N GLY A 510 3.55 22.19 -4.75
CA GLY A 510 2.46 22.37 -5.72
C GLY A 510 2.51 21.41 -6.91
N ARG A 511 3.24 20.29 -6.80
CA ARG A 511 3.40 19.26 -7.86
C ARG A 511 2.06 18.90 -8.52
N ASP A 512 1.02 18.75 -7.72
CA ASP A 512 -0.28 18.23 -8.15
C ASP A 512 -1.31 19.32 -8.44
N SER A 513 -0.91 20.60 -8.58
CA SER A 513 -1.85 21.72 -8.75
C SER A 513 -2.83 21.51 -9.91
N LEU A 514 -4.12 21.64 -9.62
CA LEU A 514 -5.22 21.48 -10.57
C LEU A 514 -5.38 22.71 -11.47
N GLY A 515 -5.33 23.91 -10.89
CA GLY A 515 -5.72 25.15 -11.59
C GLY A 515 -7.20 25.49 -11.35
N THR A 516 -7.63 26.69 -11.78
CA THR A 516 -8.97 27.21 -11.49
C THR A 516 -10.05 26.34 -12.13
N ILE A 517 -10.97 25.82 -11.30
CA ILE A 517 -12.07 24.97 -11.77
C ILE A 517 -13.26 25.80 -12.27
N THR A 518 -13.96 25.24 -13.26
CA THR A 518 -15.22 25.79 -13.78
C THR A 518 -16.38 25.44 -12.84
N HIS A 519 -17.43 26.27 -12.85
CA HIS A 519 -18.68 25.97 -12.16
C HIS A 519 -19.26 24.62 -12.64
N PHE A 520 -19.61 23.73 -11.70
CA PHE A 520 -20.09 22.35 -11.96
C PHE A 520 -19.15 21.42 -12.73
N ALA A 521 -17.84 21.70 -12.77
CA ALA A 521 -16.87 20.83 -13.41
C ALA A 521 -16.98 19.38 -12.89
N THR A 522 -17.11 18.40 -13.79
CA THR A 522 -17.27 16.99 -13.41
C THR A 522 -16.05 16.21 -13.89
N PRO A 523 -15.24 15.60 -13.00
CA PRO A 523 -14.14 14.75 -13.43
C PRO A 523 -14.67 13.41 -13.96
N ILE A 524 -13.84 12.69 -14.71
CA ILE A 524 -14.09 11.29 -15.08
C ILE A 524 -12.95 10.40 -14.59
N VAL A 525 -13.25 9.13 -14.37
CA VAL A 525 -12.26 8.11 -14.01
C VAL A 525 -12.32 6.97 -15.01
N ALA A 526 -11.24 6.76 -15.74
CA ALA A 526 -11.13 5.71 -16.73
C ALA A 526 -9.68 5.20 -16.80
N ASN A 527 -9.52 3.88 -16.91
CA ASN A 527 -8.24 3.22 -17.19
C ASN A 527 -7.11 3.63 -16.23
N GLY A 528 -7.39 3.71 -14.92
CA GLY A 528 -6.42 4.09 -13.92
C GLY A 528 -6.12 5.58 -13.82
N ARG A 529 -6.86 6.43 -14.53
CA ARG A 529 -6.63 7.88 -14.57
C ARG A 529 -7.88 8.67 -14.25
N VAL A 530 -7.66 9.85 -13.66
CA VAL A 530 -8.69 10.83 -13.36
C VAL A 530 -8.46 12.06 -14.21
N PHE A 531 -9.45 12.44 -15.01
CA PHE A 531 -9.38 13.60 -15.90
C PHE A 531 -10.31 14.69 -15.39
N ALA A 532 -9.77 15.88 -15.16
CA ALA A 532 -10.51 17.03 -14.66
C ALA A 532 -10.34 18.23 -15.59
N GLY A 533 -11.48 18.79 -16.01
CA GLY A 533 -11.52 20.03 -16.76
C GLY A 533 -11.38 21.25 -15.85
N THR A 534 -10.63 22.24 -16.31
CA THR A 534 -10.41 23.53 -15.63
C THR A 534 -10.83 24.68 -16.55
N GLN A 535 -10.59 25.92 -16.14
CA GLN A 535 -10.85 27.09 -16.97
C GLN A 535 -9.95 27.18 -18.21
N THR A 536 -8.78 26.52 -18.19
CA THR A 536 -7.76 26.67 -19.25
C THR A 536 -7.07 25.37 -19.65
N GLN A 537 -7.35 24.26 -18.94
CA GLN A 537 -6.63 22.99 -19.12
C GLN A 537 -7.54 21.77 -18.86
N LEU A 538 -7.25 20.67 -19.56
CA LEU A 538 -7.54 19.32 -19.09
C LEU A 538 -6.35 18.85 -18.24
N VAL A 539 -6.60 18.38 -17.02
CA VAL A 539 -5.55 17.84 -16.15
C VAL A 539 -5.79 16.37 -15.90
N ALA A 540 -4.75 15.56 -16.08
CA ALA A 540 -4.77 14.12 -15.83
C ALA A 540 -4.00 13.79 -14.55
N TYR A 541 -4.62 12.99 -13.70
CA TYR A 541 -4.02 12.41 -12.50
C TYR A 541 -3.99 10.89 -12.61
N GLY A 542 -3.02 10.26 -11.96
CA GLY A 542 -2.89 8.81 -11.98
C GLY A 542 -1.74 8.33 -11.10
N LEU A 543 -1.52 7.02 -11.12
CA LEU A 543 -0.38 6.41 -10.45
C LEU A 543 0.93 6.81 -11.14
N PHE A 544 1.93 7.11 -10.32
CA PHE A 544 3.30 7.22 -10.76
C PHE A 544 3.86 5.83 -11.10
N PRO A 545 4.87 5.76 -11.99
CA PRO A 545 5.73 4.59 -12.07
C PRO A 545 6.19 4.12 -10.69
N ALA A 546 6.25 2.80 -10.49
CA ALA A 546 6.63 2.22 -9.22
C ALA A 546 7.94 1.44 -9.35
N ILE A 547 8.76 1.51 -8.31
CA ILE A 547 9.83 0.57 -8.08
C ILE A 547 9.32 -0.44 -7.06
N THR A 548 9.30 -1.71 -7.41
CA THR A 548 8.81 -2.78 -6.53
C THR A 548 9.95 -3.71 -6.15
N VAL A 549 9.93 -4.21 -4.92
CA VAL A 549 10.91 -5.19 -4.46
C VAL A 549 10.61 -6.53 -5.13
N THR A 550 11.59 -7.10 -5.83
CA THR A 550 11.44 -8.38 -6.55
C THR A 550 12.30 -9.50 -5.98
N ALA A 551 13.42 -9.20 -5.32
CA ALA A 551 14.20 -10.20 -4.57
C ALA A 551 15.04 -9.55 -3.47
N GLY A 552 15.54 -10.37 -2.53
CA GLY A 552 16.46 -9.92 -1.49
C GLY A 552 15.82 -9.12 -0.35
N ASN A 553 14.54 -9.35 -0.05
CA ASN A 553 13.85 -8.78 1.13
C ASN A 553 13.81 -9.78 2.29
N ASN A 554 13.68 -9.30 3.54
CA ASN A 554 13.46 -10.12 4.74
C ASN A 554 14.61 -11.11 5.02
N GLN A 555 15.84 -10.72 4.75
CA GLN A 555 17.03 -11.51 5.02
C GLN A 555 17.64 -11.17 6.39
N THR A 556 18.62 -11.98 6.78
CA THR A 556 19.40 -11.78 7.99
C THR A 556 20.88 -11.97 7.67
N CYS A 557 21.71 -11.12 8.24
CA CYS A 557 23.17 -11.11 8.11
C CYS A 557 23.80 -11.02 9.50
N ALA A 558 25.00 -11.56 9.65
CA ALA A 558 25.82 -11.25 10.80
C ALA A 558 26.43 -9.86 10.65
N ALA A 559 26.66 -9.16 11.76
CA ALA A 559 27.30 -7.84 11.78
C ALA A 559 28.63 -7.85 10.98
N GLY A 560 28.76 -6.89 10.07
CA GLY A 560 29.90 -6.76 9.16
C GLY A 560 29.95 -7.75 8.00
N THR A 561 28.91 -8.56 7.78
CA THR A 561 28.83 -9.53 6.67
C THR A 561 27.81 -9.12 5.60
N MET A 562 28.00 -9.59 4.38
CA MET A 562 27.11 -9.30 3.25
C MET A 562 25.83 -10.13 3.32
N LEU A 563 24.69 -9.53 2.95
CA LEU A 563 23.45 -10.28 2.71
C LEU A 563 23.67 -11.33 1.61
N SER A 564 23.01 -12.48 1.74
CA SER A 564 23.20 -13.62 0.85
C SER A 564 22.61 -13.39 -0.54
N THR A 565 21.55 -12.59 -0.63
CA THR A 565 20.89 -12.21 -1.89
C THR A 565 20.99 -10.69 -2.08
N PRO A 566 21.35 -10.21 -3.28
CA PRO A 566 21.30 -8.78 -3.59
C PRO A 566 19.89 -8.19 -3.42
N LEU A 567 19.83 -6.96 -2.92
CA LEU A 567 18.59 -6.18 -2.86
C LEU A 567 18.20 -5.85 -4.31
N THR A 568 17.09 -6.39 -4.77
CA THR A 568 16.69 -6.33 -6.17
C THR A 568 15.30 -5.72 -6.29
N ILE A 569 15.18 -4.74 -7.18
CA ILE A 569 13.91 -4.12 -7.54
C ILE A 569 13.60 -4.31 -9.01
N THR A 570 12.34 -4.02 -9.38
CA THR A 570 11.94 -3.80 -10.77
C THR A 570 11.16 -2.49 -10.89
N ALA A 571 11.48 -1.67 -11.88
CA ALA A 571 10.71 -0.49 -12.25
C ALA A 571 9.64 -0.88 -13.29
N VAL A 572 8.39 -0.53 -13.03
CA VAL A 572 7.25 -0.92 -13.86
C VAL A 572 6.32 0.25 -14.16
N ASN A 573 5.72 0.21 -15.36
CA ASN A 573 4.61 1.08 -15.71
C ASN A 573 3.32 0.52 -15.08
N PRO A 574 2.61 1.26 -14.22
CA PRO A 574 1.44 0.75 -13.50
C PRO A 574 0.24 0.47 -14.40
N TYR A 575 0.19 1.07 -15.60
CA TYR A 575 -0.94 0.93 -16.53
C TYR A 575 -0.79 -0.29 -17.44
N THR A 576 0.44 -0.64 -17.82
CA THR A 576 0.72 -1.74 -18.76
C THR A 576 1.40 -2.94 -18.12
N GLY A 577 1.90 -2.81 -16.89
CA GLY A 577 2.77 -3.79 -16.23
C GLY A 577 4.15 -3.94 -16.90
N SER A 578 4.45 -3.14 -17.93
CA SER A 578 5.69 -3.28 -18.70
C SER A 578 6.89 -2.78 -17.90
N PRO A 579 8.05 -3.46 -18.02
CA PRO A 579 9.28 -3.01 -17.37
C PRO A 579 9.78 -1.69 -17.95
N ILE A 580 10.39 -0.85 -17.11
CA ILE A 580 10.98 0.43 -17.50
C ILE A 580 12.50 0.36 -17.37
N SER A 581 13.20 0.44 -18.51
CA SER A 581 14.66 0.44 -18.59
C SER A 581 15.26 1.84 -18.42
N GLY A 582 16.51 1.93 -17.97
CA GLY A 582 17.26 3.20 -17.85
C GLY A 582 16.94 4.03 -16.60
N VAL A 583 16.16 3.52 -15.65
CA VAL A 583 15.81 4.22 -14.41
C VAL A 583 16.98 4.12 -13.44
N THR A 584 17.51 5.26 -12.99
CA THR A 584 18.55 5.28 -11.95
C THR A 584 17.91 5.21 -10.57
N VAL A 585 18.22 4.16 -9.81
CA VAL A 585 17.69 3.88 -8.48
C VAL A 585 18.77 4.07 -7.43
N ALA A 586 18.49 4.86 -6.41
CA ALA A 586 19.34 5.07 -5.25
C ALA A 586 18.88 4.22 -4.07
N PHE A 587 19.81 3.50 -3.45
CA PHE A 587 19.61 2.69 -2.27
C PHE A 587 20.20 3.39 -1.04
N ALA A 588 19.45 3.45 0.05
CA ALA A 588 19.88 4.08 1.29
C ALA A 588 19.43 3.27 2.51
N ASP A 589 20.32 3.11 3.49
CA ASP A 589 20.02 2.42 4.76
C ASP A 589 19.56 3.38 5.87
N GLY A 590 19.40 4.68 5.57
CA GLY A 590 19.08 5.70 6.57
C GLY A 590 20.21 5.98 7.56
N ASN A 591 21.48 5.85 7.12
CA ASN A 591 22.68 6.04 7.94
C ASN A 591 22.82 5.01 9.07
N LYS A 592 22.38 3.77 8.83
CA LYS A 592 22.51 2.66 9.80
C LYS A 592 23.92 2.09 9.85
N GLY A 593 24.77 2.47 8.89
CA GLY A 593 26.20 2.21 8.86
C GLY A 593 26.58 0.96 8.07
N GLY A 594 25.67 0.45 7.22
CA GLY A 594 25.99 -0.61 6.28
C GLY A 594 26.67 -0.05 5.03
N THR A 595 27.16 -0.94 4.19
CA THR A 595 27.89 -0.57 2.96
C THR A 595 27.25 -1.23 1.75
N PHE A 596 26.84 -0.40 0.78
CA PHE A 596 26.34 -0.87 -0.51
C PHE A 596 27.50 -1.21 -1.44
N GLY A 597 27.36 -2.26 -2.25
CA GLY A 597 28.31 -2.55 -3.35
C GLY A 597 28.32 -1.40 -4.36
N SER A 598 27.13 -0.90 -4.70
CA SER A 598 26.94 0.41 -5.32
C SER A 598 25.70 1.08 -4.70
N PRO A 599 25.77 2.32 -4.22
CA PRO A 599 24.60 3.02 -3.67
C PRO A 599 23.58 3.40 -4.75
N THR A 600 23.94 3.30 -6.03
CA THR A 600 23.03 3.51 -7.15
C THR A 600 23.12 2.37 -8.18
N ALA A 601 22.02 2.05 -8.85
CA ALA A 601 21.97 1.10 -9.96
C ALA A 601 20.95 1.54 -11.01
N THR A 602 21.19 1.22 -12.27
CA THR A 602 20.29 1.56 -13.38
C THR A 602 19.53 0.33 -13.85
N THR A 603 18.23 0.47 -14.15
CA THR A 603 17.41 -0.66 -14.59
C THR A 603 17.79 -1.15 -15.98
N ASP A 604 17.86 -2.47 -16.14
CA ASP A 604 18.12 -3.14 -17.43
C ASP A 604 16.88 -3.17 -18.35
N SER A 605 16.93 -3.90 -19.47
CA SER A 605 15.79 -4.02 -20.40
C SER A 605 14.56 -4.72 -19.79
N ASN A 606 14.76 -5.49 -18.72
CA ASN A 606 13.69 -6.12 -17.94
C ASN A 606 13.26 -5.24 -16.75
N GLY A 607 13.74 -4.00 -16.69
CA GLY A 607 13.41 -3.05 -15.64
C GLY A 607 14.07 -3.35 -14.29
N VAL A 608 15.06 -4.25 -14.25
CA VAL A 608 15.67 -4.73 -13.00
C VAL A 608 16.89 -3.89 -12.63
N ALA A 609 16.96 -3.46 -11.36
CA ALA A 609 18.17 -2.91 -10.75
C ALA A 609 18.45 -3.59 -9.41
N SER A 610 19.73 -3.81 -9.10
CA SER A 610 20.12 -4.52 -7.88
C SER A 610 21.40 -3.96 -7.27
N THR A 611 21.53 -4.11 -5.96
CA THR A 611 22.79 -3.83 -5.24
C THR A 611 23.03 -4.86 -4.14
N THR A 612 24.29 -5.17 -3.87
CA THR A 612 24.67 -5.94 -2.68
C THR A 612 24.75 -5.02 -1.47
N TYR A 613 24.49 -5.55 -0.28
CA TYR A 613 24.57 -4.78 0.96
C TYR A 613 25.29 -5.56 2.05
N THR A 614 26.29 -4.93 2.66
CA THR A 614 27.02 -5.42 3.83
C THR A 614 26.45 -4.76 5.07
N CYS A 615 26.07 -5.59 6.03
CA CYS A 615 25.40 -5.12 7.23
C CYS A 615 26.34 -4.31 8.12
N PRO A 616 25.79 -3.39 8.94
CA PRO A 616 26.59 -2.59 9.86
C PRO A 616 27.39 -3.45 10.84
N ASN A 617 28.28 -2.80 11.59
CA ASN A 617 29.04 -3.48 12.63
C ASN A 617 28.27 -3.67 13.94
N LYS A 618 26.99 -3.28 14.01
CA LYS A 618 26.18 -3.32 15.23
C LYS A 618 24.80 -3.90 14.95
N PRO A 619 24.45 -5.03 15.62
CA PRO A 619 23.16 -5.69 15.45
C PRO A 619 21.97 -4.75 15.64
N GLN A 620 21.05 -4.76 14.68
CA GLN A 620 19.86 -3.91 14.63
C GLN A 620 18.92 -4.33 13.51
N SER A 621 17.67 -3.89 13.58
CA SER A 621 16.76 -3.94 12.44
C SER A 621 17.13 -2.86 11.41
N LEU A 622 17.06 -3.22 10.14
CA LEU A 622 17.44 -2.38 9.01
C LEU A 622 16.24 -2.17 8.11
N THR A 623 16.02 -0.91 7.71
CA THR A 623 15.09 -0.56 6.64
C THR A 623 15.89 0.12 5.56
N ILE A 624 16.00 -0.53 4.41
CA ILE A 624 16.75 -0.02 3.26
C ILE A 624 15.73 0.46 2.23
N THR A 625 15.83 1.71 1.81
CA THR A 625 14.91 2.31 0.83
C THR A 625 15.55 2.33 -0.55
N ALA A 626 14.77 2.01 -1.57
CA ALA A 626 15.09 2.20 -2.98
C ALA A 626 14.23 3.35 -3.53
N THR A 627 14.87 4.36 -4.11
CA THR A 627 14.22 5.60 -4.53
C THR A 627 14.65 6.03 -5.92
N SER A 628 13.74 6.64 -6.67
CA SER A 628 14.02 7.32 -7.94
C SER A 628 13.07 8.50 -8.10
N ALA A 629 13.52 9.57 -8.75
CA ALA A 629 12.72 10.77 -8.96
C ALA A 629 11.50 10.45 -9.83
N GLY A 630 10.31 10.80 -9.36
CA GLY A 630 9.04 10.50 -10.06
C GLY A 630 8.55 9.05 -9.89
N TYR A 631 9.18 8.26 -9.01
CA TYR A 631 8.75 6.89 -8.70
C TYR A 631 8.26 6.79 -7.25
N ALA A 632 7.27 5.93 -7.03
CA ALA A 632 6.95 5.48 -5.69
C ALA A 632 8.14 4.67 -5.12
N PRO A 633 8.60 4.94 -3.88
CA PRO A 633 9.75 4.25 -3.29
C PRO A 633 9.40 2.83 -2.85
N ALA A 634 10.42 1.98 -2.78
CA ALA A 634 10.34 0.62 -2.24
C ALA A 634 11.20 0.49 -0.98
N SER A 635 10.84 -0.44 -0.09
CA SER A 635 11.60 -0.69 1.14
C SER A 635 11.87 -2.18 1.33
N PHE A 636 13.10 -2.47 1.74
CA PHE A 636 13.55 -3.77 2.21
C PHE A 636 13.62 -3.74 3.74
N SER A 637 13.20 -4.83 4.38
CA SER A 637 13.27 -5.03 5.82
C SER A 637 14.29 -6.14 6.09
N GLU A 638 15.45 -5.77 6.64
CA GLU A 638 16.56 -6.69 6.88
C GLU A 638 16.91 -6.73 8.37
N ASN A 639 17.57 -7.79 8.82
CA ASN A 639 18.00 -7.91 10.21
C ASN A 639 19.51 -8.16 10.31
N ASP A 640 20.20 -7.26 11.01
CA ASP A 640 21.59 -7.44 11.40
C ASP A 640 21.64 -8.08 12.79
N VAL A 641 22.23 -9.27 12.87
CA VAL A 641 22.38 -10.04 14.11
C VAL A 641 23.84 -10.14 14.52
N VAL A 642 24.06 -10.46 15.78
CA VAL A 642 25.41 -10.74 16.26
C VAL A 642 26.03 -11.90 15.49
N GLY A 643 27.29 -11.75 15.08
CA GLY A 643 28.02 -12.81 14.39
C GLY A 643 28.40 -13.98 15.31
N PRO A 644 28.89 -15.09 14.74
CA PRO A 644 29.46 -16.18 15.53
C PRO A 644 30.67 -15.70 16.32
N VAL A 645 31.00 -16.39 17.42
CA VAL A 645 32.18 -16.09 18.24
C VAL A 645 33.45 -16.20 17.38
N ALA A 646 34.19 -15.10 17.29
CA ALA A 646 35.48 -15.02 16.61
C ALA A 646 36.63 -14.71 17.58
N MET A 647 36.32 -14.12 18.75
CA MET A 647 37.29 -13.74 19.77
C MET A 647 36.82 -14.17 21.16
N LEU A 648 37.76 -14.70 21.96
CA LEU A 648 37.60 -14.90 23.40
C LEU A 648 38.68 -14.11 24.14
N SER A 649 38.30 -13.41 25.21
CA SER A 649 39.23 -12.69 26.08
C SER A 649 38.94 -12.96 27.54
N VAL A 650 39.98 -13.07 28.37
CA VAL A 650 39.83 -13.22 29.83
C VAL A 650 39.36 -11.89 30.44
N VAL A 651 38.32 -11.95 31.27
CA VAL A 651 37.79 -10.80 32.04
C VAL A 651 38.27 -10.86 33.49
N SER A 652 38.16 -12.04 34.10
CA SER A 652 38.65 -12.30 35.46
C SER A 652 39.07 -13.76 35.60
N GLY A 653 39.81 -14.07 36.66
CA GLY A 653 40.56 -15.31 36.75
C GLY A 653 41.85 -15.24 35.95
N GLY A 654 42.80 -16.12 36.26
CA GLY A 654 44.18 -16.06 35.78
C GLY A 654 45.18 -15.53 36.81
N LYS A 655 46.35 -16.17 36.82
CA LYS A 655 47.49 -16.00 37.73
C LYS A 655 47.12 -16.14 39.21
N GLN A 656 46.04 -16.84 39.50
CA GLN A 656 45.63 -17.17 40.85
C GLN A 656 46.52 -18.29 41.38
N VAL A 657 46.84 -18.20 42.66
CA VAL A 657 47.56 -19.23 43.40
C VAL A 657 46.60 -19.77 44.45
N GLY A 658 46.37 -21.08 44.44
CA GLY A 658 45.51 -21.73 45.42
C GLY A 658 46.08 -23.07 45.86
N VAL A 659 45.62 -23.54 47.00
CA VAL A 659 46.02 -24.84 47.55
C VAL A 659 45.37 -25.96 46.73
N VAL A 660 46.11 -27.03 46.44
CA VAL A 660 45.59 -28.26 45.80
C VAL A 660 44.23 -28.68 46.38
N GLY A 661 43.30 -29.05 45.50
CA GLY A 661 41.94 -29.48 45.88
C GLY A 661 40.99 -28.38 46.38
N THR A 662 41.41 -27.11 46.42
CA THR A 662 40.54 -25.98 46.82
C THR A 662 40.02 -25.19 45.62
N THR A 663 38.84 -24.58 45.76
CA THR A 663 38.28 -23.68 44.75
C THR A 663 38.99 -22.34 44.77
N LEU A 664 39.40 -21.86 43.59
CA LEU A 664 39.96 -20.52 43.45
C LEU A 664 38.96 -19.44 43.87
N ILE A 665 39.47 -18.39 44.52
CA ILE A 665 38.65 -17.33 45.12
C ILE A 665 37.92 -16.52 44.03
N ASN A 666 38.58 -16.23 42.92
CA ASN A 666 37.93 -15.57 41.78
C ASN A 666 37.50 -16.60 40.75
N GLN A 667 36.26 -16.47 40.28
CA GLN A 667 35.79 -17.22 39.12
C GLN A 667 36.59 -16.86 37.87
N ILE A 668 36.79 -17.87 37.01
CA ILE A 668 37.31 -17.65 35.67
C ILE A 668 36.15 -17.16 34.81
N VAL A 669 36.31 -15.97 34.26
CA VAL A 669 35.31 -15.32 33.41
C VAL A 669 35.96 -14.97 32.10
N VAL A 670 35.35 -15.42 31.00
CA VAL A 670 35.77 -15.06 29.64
C VAL A 670 34.64 -14.37 28.91
N LYS A 671 35.00 -13.46 28.01
CA LYS A 671 34.07 -12.69 27.18
C LYS A 671 34.20 -13.13 25.73
N ALA A 672 33.07 -13.50 25.14
CA ALA A 672 32.96 -13.84 23.73
C ALA A 672 32.57 -12.62 22.91
N LYS A 673 33.28 -12.42 21.80
CA LYS A 673 32.98 -11.39 20.81
C LYS A 673 32.96 -11.97 19.39
N ASP A 674 32.16 -11.37 18.52
CA ASP A 674 32.21 -11.65 17.08
C ASP A 674 33.41 -10.99 16.40
N SER A 675 33.55 -11.14 15.09
CA SER A 675 34.70 -10.64 14.31
C SER A 675 34.80 -9.11 14.27
N VAL A 676 33.71 -8.40 14.54
CA VAL A 676 33.67 -6.92 14.56
C VAL A 676 33.65 -6.35 15.99
N GLY A 677 33.69 -7.22 17.01
CA GLY A 677 33.88 -6.86 18.40
C GLY A 677 32.60 -6.75 19.23
N ASN A 678 31.43 -7.09 18.69
CA ASN A 678 30.19 -7.16 19.45
C ASN A 678 30.24 -8.31 20.44
N VAL A 679 29.60 -8.14 21.59
CA VAL A 679 29.44 -9.24 22.56
C VAL A 679 28.50 -10.29 22.01
N VAL A 680 28.81 -11.58 22.23
CA VAL A 680 27.98 -12.70 21.77
C VAL A 680 27.29 -13.37 22.97
N PRO A 681 26.02 -13.07 23.27
CA PRO A 681 25.21 -13.81 24.23
C PRO A 681 24.82 -15.20 23.71
N GLY A 682 24.55 -16.14 24.61
CA GLY A 682 24.04 -17.46 24.23
C GLY A 682 25.09 -18.45 23.71
N ALA A 683 26.37 -18.05 23.65
CA ALA A 683 27.47 -18.91 23.20
C ALA A 683 27.93 -19.85 24.32
N THR A 684 28.02 -21.15 24.02
CA THR A 684 28.56 -22.15 24.96
C THR A 684 30.10 -22.09 24.99
N VAL A 685 30.67 -21.91 26.18
CA VAL A 685 32.11 -21.89 26.40
C VAL A 685 32.51 -23.06 27.28
N THR A 686 33.30 -23.99 26.74
CA THR A 686 33.79 -25.17 27.47
C THR A 686 35.15 -24.89 28.09
N PHE A 687 35.30 -25.19 29.38
CA PHE A 687 36.55 -25.08 30.12
C PHE A 687 37.20 -26.45 30.33
N THR A 688 38.50 -26.51 30.09
CA THR A 688 39.35 -27.70 30.29
C THR A 688 40.68 -27.27 30.92
N ASP A 689 41.43 -28.19 31.51
CA ASP A 689 42.79 -27.92 31.98
C ASP A 689 43.79 -28.97 31.47
N ASN A 690 45.08 -28.68 31.63
CA ASN A 690 46.17 -29.59 31.28
C ASN A 690 46.73 -30.37 32.49
N ALA A 691 45.99 -30.46 33.60
CA ALA A 691 46.42 -31.16 34.79
C ALA A 691 46.14 -32.66 34.73
N ASN A 692 46.93 -33.44 35.46
CA ASN A 692 46.70 -34.87 35.66
C ASN A 692 47.01 -35.23 37.13
N PRO A 693 46.00 -35.55 37.96
CA PRO A 693 44.57 -35.49 37.65
C PRO A 693 44.11 -34.06 37.31
N THR A 694 43.02 -33.91 36.56
CA THR A 694 42.44 -32.60 36.22
C THR A 694 41.78 -31.96 37.44
N GLY A 695 41.63 -30.64 37.44
CA GLY A 695 40.73 -29.94 38.34
C GLY A 695 39.27 -30.14 37.93
N THR A 696 38.35 -29.44 38.60
CA THR A 696 36.91 -29.49 38.29
C THR A 696 36.34 -28.09 38.05
N PHE A 697 35.43 -28.00 37.07
CA PHE A 697 34.77 -26.75 36.68
C PHE A 697 33.29 -26.81 37.01
N SER A 698 32.74 -25.73 37.58
CA SER A 698 31.32 -25.62 37.91
C SER A 698 30.76 -24.26 37.49
N PRO A 699 29.97 -24.18 36.41
CA PRO A 699 29.73 -25.24 35.39
C PRO A 699 30.95 -25.45 34.46
N SER A 700 31.07 -26.62 33.83
CA SER A 700 32.15 -26.90 32.86
C SER A 700 31.92 -26.31 31.46
N SER A 701 30.67 -26.03 31.10
CA SER A 701 30.28 -25.40 29.83
C SER A 701 29.20 -24.32 30.04
N PRO A 702 29.50 -23.21 30.73
CA PRO A 702 28.59 -22.07 30.85
C PRO A 702 28.23 -21.47 29.48
N ILE A 703 27.05 -20.85 29.44
CA ILE A 703 26.60 -20.04 28.30
C ILE A 703 26.90 -18.57 28.61
N THR A 704 27.29 -17.79 27.60
CA THR A 704 27.52 -16.35 27.76
C THR A 704 26.23 -15.60 28.07
N ASP A 705 26.28 -14.72 29.07
CA ASP A 705 25.17 -13.85 29.45
C ASP A 705 24.95 -12.69 28.45
N SER A 706 24.01 -11.79 28.75
CA SER A 706 23.71 -10.61 27.91
C SER A 706 24.90 -9.65 27.73
N THR A 707 25.94 -9.76 28.57
CA THR A 707 27.19 -9.00 28.44
C THR A 707 28.26 -9.76 27.64
N GLY A 708 27.93 -10.94 27.12
CA GLY A 708 28.81 -11.86 26.40
C GLY A 708 29.77 -12.62 27.31
N GLN A 709 29.51 -12.70 28.62
CA GLN A 709 30.43 -13.31 29.58
C GLN A 709 29.97 -14.71 30.01
N ALA A 710 30.90 -15.66 29.98
CA ALA A 710 30.73 -17.00 30.52
C ALA A 710 31.64 -17.17 31.74
N ARG A 711 31.10 -17.71 32.83
CA ARG A 711 31.78 -17.81 34.13
C ARG A 711 31.79 -19.24 34.66
N THR A 712 32.90 -19.65 35.26
CA THR A 712 33.04 -20.93 35.94
C THR A 712 33.85 -20.80 37.23
N SER A 713 33.45 -21.54 38.25
CA SER A 713 34.30 -21.79 39.42
C SER A 713 35.26 -22.93 39.12
N TYR A 714 36.55 -22.76 39.44
CA TYR A 714 37.58 -23.77 39.20
C TYR A 714 38.15 -24.29 40.52
N THR A 715 37.97 -25.59 40.78
CA THR A 715 38.62 -26.31 41.88
C THR A 715 39.91 -26.91 41.37
N LEU A 716 41.02 -26.52 41.99
CA LEU A 716 42.36 -26.95 41.61
C LEU A 716 42.51 -28.47 41.72
N PRO A 717 43.32 -29.09 40.85
CA PRO A 717 43.66 -30.50 40.95
C PRO A 717 44.38 -30.81 42.27
N THR A 718 44.53 -32.08 42.58
CA THR A 718 45.27 -32.55 43.76
C THR A 718 46.79 -32.57 43.56
N VAL A 719 47.29 -32.04 42.43
CA VAL A 719 48.73 -31.96 42.11
C VAL A 719 49.23 -30.51 42.08
N ALA A 720 50.32 -30.25 42.79
CA ALA A 720 50.97 -28.94 42.80
C ALA A 720 51.75 -28.70 41.50
N LYS A 721 51.27 -27.76 40.67
CA LYS A 721 51.89 -27.36 39.40
C LYS A 721 51.32 -26.05 38.86
N PHE A 722 51.99 -25.50 37.85
CA PHE A 722 51.37 -24.54 36.95
C PHE A 722 50.34 -25.24 36.06
N ILE A 723 49.16 -24.66 35.96
CA ILE A 723 48.00 -25.19 35.24
C ILE A 723 47.65 -24.21 34.13
N THR A 724 47.37 -24.74 32.95
CA THR A 724 46.78 -23.98 31.85
C THR A 724 45.33 -24.44 31.69
N VAL A 725 44.41 -23.56 32.06
CA VAL A 725 42.98 -23.70 31.76
C VAL A 725 42.74 -23.17 30.35
N THR A 726 42.06 -23.93 29.50
CA THR A 726 41.65 -23.52 28.15
C THR A 726 40.15 -23.31 28.15
N ALA A 727 39.70 -22.09 27.84
CA ALA A 727 38.30 -21.78 27.54
C ALA A 727 38.10 -21.79 26.03
N LYS A 728 37.14 -22.57 25.53
CA LYS A 728 36.92 -22.81 24.09
C LYS A 728 35.46 -22.63 23.71
N CYS A 729 35.20 -21.95 22.59
CA CYS A 729 33.90 -21.83 21.95
C CYS A 729 34.08 -22.11 20.45
N GLY A 730 33.55 -23.22 19.95
CA GLY A 730 33.82 -23.67 18.57
C GLY A 730 35.31 -23.84 18.31
N ASN A 731 35.86 -23.08 17.35
CA ASN A 731 37.29 -23.10 17.00
C ASN A 731 38.11 -22.01 17.70
N VAL A 732 37.48 -21.14 18.49
CA VAL A 732 38.13 -20.04 19.21
C VAL A 732 38.47 -20.49 20.62
N SER A 733 39.68 -20.20 21.08
CA SER A 733 40.11 -20.53 22.44
C SER A 733 40.98 -19.44 23.06
N VAL A 734 40.95 -19.34 24.39
CA VAL A 734 41.86 -18.52 25.18
C VAL A 734 42.43 -19.32 26.34
N ASN A 735 43.71 -19.14 26.62
CA ASN A 735 44.41 -19.82 27.71
C ASN A 735 44.49 -18.93 28.93
N ILE A 736 44.22 -19.51 30.10
CA ILE A 736 44.29 -18.89 31.42
C ILE A 736 45.29 -19.71 32.24
N SER A 737 46.29 -19.05 32.83
CA SER A 737 47.29 -19.73 33.67
C SER A 737 46.88 -19.64 35.13
N GLU A 738 46.91 -20.74 35.87
CA GLU A 738 46.67 -20.79 37.32
C GLU A 738 47.80 -21.59 37.99
N GLN A 739 47.98 -21.45 39.30
CA GLN A 739 48.98 -22.21 40.05
C GLN A 739 48.32 -22.96 41.20
N SER A 740 48.50 -24.28 41.20
CA SER A 740 48.19 -25.11 42.36
C SER A 740 49.44 -25.31 43.19
N VAL A 741 49.37 -24.96 44.47
CA VAL A 741 50.47 -25.14 45.44
C VAL A 741 50.14 -26.24 46.44
N PRO A 742 51.16 -26.90 47.02
CA PRO A 742 50.94 -27.93 48.03
C PRO A 742 50.10 -27.42 49.20
N GLY A 743 49.32 -28.31 49.81
CA GLY A 743 48.56 -28.02 51.02
C GLY A 743 49.42 -27.96 52.27
N SER A 744 48.77 -27.87 53.43
CA SER A 744 49.47 -27.97 54.71
C SER A 744 50.21 -29.32 54.81
N PRO A 745 51.40 -29.35 55.44
CA PRO A 745 52.13 -30.59 55.64
C PRO A 745 51.28 -31.64 56.38
N ALA A 746 51.20 -32.87 55.86
CA ALA A 746 50.35 -33.93 56.40
C ALA A 746 51.10 -35.26 56.59
N SER A 747 52.18 -35.49 55.83
CA SER A 747 52.98 -36.70 55.91
C SER A 747 54.47 -36.33 56.00
N PHE A 748 55.16 -36.96 56.95
CA PHE A 748 56.59 -36.81 57.17
C PHE A 748 57.21 -38.19 57.33
N THR A 749 57.94 -38.63 56.31
CA THR A 749 58.40 -40.02 56.20
C THR A 749 59.88 -40.08 55.82
N ILE A 750 60.51 -41.23 56.05
CA ILE A 750 61.86 -41.46 55.54
C ILE A 750 61.75 -41.79 54.04
N PHE A 751 62.40 -40.97 53.22
CA PHE A 751 62.51 -41.20 51.79
C PHE A 751 63.62 -42.19 51.46
N GLN A 752 64.79 -42.00 52.08
CA GLN A 752 65.98 -42.81 51.85
C GLN A 752 66.99 -42.64 52.99
N GLY A 753 67.86 -43.64 53.15
CA GLY A 753 69.03 -43.53 54.01
C GLY A 753 68.87 -44.16 55.38
N ASN A 754 67.75 -44.87 55.63
CA ASN A 754 67.58 -45.65 56.86
C ASN A 754 68.33 -46.99 56.79
N ASN A 755 68.66 -47.56 57.95
CA ASN A 755 69.19 -48.92 58.12
C ASN A 755 70.51 -49.17 57.39
N GLN A 756 71.40 -48.19 57.39
CA GLN A 756 72.75 -48.29 56.85
C GLN A 756 73.73 -48.77 57.91
N VAL A 757 74.89 -49.19 57.41
CA VAL A 757 75.99 -49.66 58.24
C VAL A 757 77.25 -48.91 57.84
N ALA A 758 77.99 -48.39 58.82
CA ALA A 758 79.29 -47.75 58.60
C ALA A 758 80.23 -48.00 59.78
N HIS A 759 81.54 -47.93 59.53
CA HIS A 759 82.54 -47.96 60.60
C HIS A 759 82.47 -46.69 61.46
N PRO A 760 82.98 -46.71 62.71
CA PRO A 760 83.11 -45.50 63.54
C PRO A 760 83.85 -44.37 62.81
N ASN A 761 83.37 -43.13 62.96
CA ASN A 761 83.91 -41.92 62.31
C ASN A 761 83.85 -41.90 60.78
N ASN A 762 83.09 -42.80 60.15
CA ASN A 762 82.89 -42.81 58.70
C ASN A 762 81.54 -42.21 58.30
N LYS A 763 81.53 -41.61 57.12
CA LYS A 763 80.32 -41.12 56.47
C LYS A 763 79.41 -42.28 56.07
N LEU A 764 78.11 -42.17 56.35
CA LEU A 764 77.12 -43.11 55.81
C LEU A 764 77.13 -43.09 54.27
N ALA A 765 76.99 -44.26 53.66
CA ALA A 765 77.10 -44.43 52.22
C ALA A 765 76.01 -43.68 51.43
N LYS A 766 74.80 -43.57 52.00
CA LYS A 766 73.68 -42.80 51.48
C LYS A 766 73.36 -41.65 52.43
N ALA A 767 72.92 -40.53 51.87
CA ALA A 767 72.40 -39.42 52.66
C ALA A 767 71.08 -39.82 53.36
N LEU A 768 70.82 -39.23 54.52
CA LEU A 768 69.55 -39.30 55.23
C LEU A 768 68.60 -38.31 54.58
N ILE A 769 67.50 -38.82 54.02
CA ILE A 769 66.52 -38.01 53.32
C ILE A 769 65.14 -38.27 53.91
N VAL A 770 64.53 -37.21 54.44
CA VAL A 770 63.09 -37.23 54.77
C VAL A 770 62.28 -36.62 53.64
N LEU A 771 61.05 -37.08 53.49
CA LEU A 771 60.05 -36.54 52.57
C LEU A 771 58.89 -35.94 53.38
N LEU A 772 58.69 -34.63 53.22
CA LEU A 772 57.57 -33.87 53.77
C LEU A 772 56.58 -33.58 52.64
N THR A 773 55.37 -34.12 52.73
CA THR A 773 54.31 -33.91 51.73
C THR A 773 53.00 -33.47 52.37
N ASP A 774 52.12 -32.88 51.57
CA ASP A 774 50.71 -32.70 51.93
C ASP A 774 49.93 -34.02 51.86
N GLN A 775 48.61 -33.94 52.10
CA GLN A 775 47.69 -35.10 52.11
C GLN A 775 47.52 -35.79 50.75
N TYR A 776 47.99 -35.16 49.66
CA TYR A 776 47.91 -35.70 48.30
C TYR A 776 49.28 -36.14 47.77
N GLY A 777 50.33 -36.06 48.59
CA GLY A 777 51.70 -36.46 48.22
C GLY A 777 52.51 -35.36 47.52
N ASN A 778 52.04 -34.11 47.50
CA ASN A 778 52.82 -32.99 46.93
C ASN A 778 53.92 -32.57 47.90
N GLY A 779 55.13 -32.41 47.39
CA GLY A 779 56.28 -32.01 48.20
C GLY A 779 56.13 -30.60 48.78
N ILE A 780 56.31 -30.45 50.09
CA ILE A 780 56.34 -29.15 50.75
C ILE A 780 57.74 -28.56 50.60
N SER A 781 57.89 -27.45 49.85
CA SER A 781 59.17 -26.75 49.68
C SER A 781 59.42 -25.74 50.80
N GLY A 782 60.69 -25.52 51.16
CA GLY A 782 61.07 -24.42 52.06
C GLY A 782 60.93 -24.74 53.56
N ALA A 783 60.58 -25.97 53.92
CA ALA A 783 60.48 -26.40 55.31
C ALA A 783 61.86 -26.79 55.87
N THR A 784 62.27 -26.18 56.98
CA THR A 784 63.54 -26.49 57.65
C THR A 784 63.39 -27.72 58.52
N VAL A 785 64.07 -28.82 58.18
CA VAL A 785 64.07 -30.06 58.97
C VAL A 785 65.27 -30.08 59.88
N ASN A 786 65.05 -30.32 61.17
CA ASN A 786 66.13 -30.48 62.15
C ASN A 786 66.53 -31.95 62.27
N PHE A 787 67.83 -32.24 62.19
CA PHE A 787 68.38 -33.58 62.41
C PHE A 787 69.24 -33.59 63.68
N ILE A 788 68.92 -34.50 64.60
CA ILE A 788 69.71 -34.74 65.82
C ILE A 788 70.03 -36.22 65.94
N ASP A 789 71.23 -36.57 66.43
CA ASP A 789 71.65 -37.96 66.62
C ASP A 789 71.41 -38.47 68.05
N ASN A 790 70.60 -37.73 68.82
CA ASN A 790 70.23 -38.00 70.20
C ASN A 790 71.43 -38.24 71.14
N GLY A 791 72.59 -37.63 70.85
CA GLY A 791 73.79 -37.73 71.68
C GLY A 791 74.77 -38.84 71.28
N ALA A 792 74.61 -39.44 70.10
CA ALA A 792 75.54 -40.45 69.58
C ALA A 792 76.93 -39.90 69.18
N GLY A 793 77.09 -38.58 69.10
CA GLY A 793 78.38 -37.90 68.93
C GLY A 793 78.91 -37.87 67.49
N GLY A 794 78.05 -38.08 66.50
CA GLY A 794 78.38 -37.91 65.08
C GLY A 794 78.14 -36.48 64.58
N THR A 795 78.32 -36.26 63.28
CA THR A 795 78.17 -34.93 62.67
C THR A 795 77.31 -34.97 61.41
N PHE A 796 76.50 -33.91 61.22
CA PHE A 796 75.67 -33.72 60.04
C PHE A 796 76.35 -32.73 59.09
N SER A 797 76.37 -33.03 57.78
CA SER A 797 76.88 -32.09 56.77
C SER A 797 76.08 -30.80 56.72
N ILE A 798 74.77 -30.89 57.00
CA ILE A 798 73.85 -29.77 57.15
C ILE A 798 72.92 -30.12 58.32
N VAL A 799 72.93 -29.31 59.38
CA VAL A 799 72.14 -29.59 60.59
C VAL A 799 70.65 -29.31 60.36
N ASN A 800 70.35 -28.28 59.56
CA ASN A 800 68.99 -27.81 59.29
C ASN A 800 68.71 -27.73 57.78
N PRO A 801 68.73 -28.84 57.03
CA PRO A 801 68.42 -28.83 55.60
C PRO A 801 66.99 -28.36 55.33
N VAL A 802 66.82 -27.56 54.28
CA VAL A 802 65.53 -27.08 53.81
C VAL A 802 64.98 -28.02 52.75
N THR A 803 63.69 -28.34 52.80
CA THR A 803 63.04 -29.19 51.81
C THR A 803 63.04 -28.55 50.42
N THR A 804 63.37 -29.35 49.40
CA THR A 804 63.24 -28.99 47.98
C THR A 804 61.78 -28.95 47.53
N THR A 805 61.49 -28.54 46.29
CA THR A 805 60.15 -28.61 45.68
C THR A 805 59.56 -30.02 45.64
N ALA A 806 60.40 -31.06 45.70
CA ALA A 806 59.97 -32.45 45.84
C ALA A 806 59.68 -32.84 47.30
N GLY A 807 59.71 -31.91 48.26
CA GLY A 807 59.47 -32.15 49.69
C GLY A 807 60.65 -32.79 50.42
N LYS A 808 61.82 -32.90 49.79
CA LYS A 808 62.96 -33.65 50.34
C LYS A 808 63.95 -32.74 51.06
N ALA A 809 64.23 -33.04 52.32
CA ALA A 809 65.35 -32.47 53.07
C ALA A 809 66.43 -33.53 53.22
N THR A 810 67.67 -33.19 52.88
CA THR A 810 68.78 -34.14 52.77
C THR A 810 69.94 -33.68 53.65
N THR A 811 70.46 -34.59 54.48
CA THR A 811 71.72 -34.40 55.18
C THR A 811 72.56 -35.66 55.11
N VAL A 812 73.87 -35.53 55.20
CA VAL A 812 74.78 -36.65 55.31
C VAL A 812 75.22 -36.74 56.77
N TYR A 813 75.13 -37.93 57.34
CA TYR A 813 75.63 -38.20 58.69
C TYR A 813 76.99 -38.92 58.63
N THR A 814 77.92 -38.45 59.46
CA THR A 814 79.17 -39.14 59.78
C THR A 814 79.02 -39.71 61.18
N THR A 815 79.22 -41.03 61.31
CA THR A 815 78.98 -41.76 62.55
C THR A 815 79.90 -41.28 63.67
N GLY A 816 79.42 -41.35 64.91
CA GLY A 816 80.26 -41.12 66.08
C GLY A 816 81.32 -42.21 66.29
N PRO A 817 82.19 -42.07 67.30
CA PRO A 817 83.30 -42.98 67.55
C PRO A 817 82.90 -44.32 68.19
N GLN A 818 81.65 -44.50 68.60
CA GLN A 818 81.17 -45.68 69.32
C GLN A 818 80.40 -46.65 68.41
N THR A 819 80.68 -47.95 68.53
CA THR A 819 79.92 -49.01 67.85
C THR A 819 78.56 -49.22 68.52
N GLY A 820 77.51 -49.47 67.73
CA GLY A 820 76.15 -49.70 68.23
C GLY A 820 75.08 -49.18 67.27
N ILE A 821 73.83 -49.25 67.72
CA ILE A 821 72.71 -48.65 66.98
C ILE A 821 72.64 -47.16 67.30
N VAL A 822 72.66 -46.33 66.27
CA VAL A 822 72.49 -44.88 66.34
C VAL A 822 71.09 -44.52 65.85
N THR A 823 70.30 -43.86 66.71
CA THR A 823 68.99 -43.34 66.35
C THR A 823 69.12 -41.86 66.01
N ILE A 824 68.82 -41.49 64.76
CA ILE A 824 68.84 -40.10 64.31
C ILE A 824 67.40 -39.63 64.14
N THR A 825 67.00 -38.65 64.93
CA THR A 825 65.67 -38.03 64.86
C THR A 825 65.70 -36.90 63.86
N ALA A 826 64.86 -36.99 62.83
CA ALA A 826 64.51 -35.86 61.98
C ALA A 826 63.17 -35.28 62.47
N SER A 827 63.06 -33.95 62.61
CA SER A 827 61.82 -33.30 63.05
C SER A 827 61.50 -32.03 62.27
N TYR A 828 60.20 -31.78 62.10
CA TYR A 828 59.64 -30.57 61.52
C TYR A 828 58.30 -30.26 62.20
N SER A 829 58.19 -29.10 62.86
CA SER A 829 57.00 -28.74 63.65
C SER A 829 56.62 -29.87 64.64
N THR A 830 55.39 -30.39 64.57
CA THR A 830 54.93 -31.53 65.39
C THR A 830 55.29 -32.91 64.81
N PHE A 831 55.85 -32.98 63.61
CA PHE A 831 56.26 -34.24 62.99
C PHE A 831 57.67 -34.65 63.42
N SER A 832 57.86 -35.95 63.67
CA SER A 832 59.16 -36.53 64.02
C SER A 832 59.27 -37.96 63.48
N ILE A 833 60.44 -38.33 62.95
CA ILE A 833 60.73 -39.70 62.49
C ILE A 833 62.18 -40.07 62.76
N ASN A 834 62.42 -41.35 63.03
CA ASN A 834 63.73 -41.86 63.44
C ASN A 834 64.36 -42.72 62.34
N PHE A 835 65.57 -42.35 61.93
CA PHE A 835 66.50 -43.24 61.25
C PHE A 835 67.22 -44.11 62.29
N THR A 836 67.54 -45.33 61.91
CA THR A 836 68.22 -46.34 62.73
C THR A 836 69.40 -46.85 61.92
N GLU A 837 70.60 -46.51 62.36
CA GLU A 837 71.86 -46.80 61.66
C GLU A 837 72.74 -47.68 62.54
N THR A 838 73.53 -48.58 61.96
CA THR A 838 74.44 -49.44 62.73
C THR A 838 75.89 -49.00 62.52
N VAL A 839 76.59 -48.71 63.62
CA VAL A 839 78.03 -48.43 63.62
C VAL A 839 78.76 -49.69 64.07
N GLN A 840 79.60 -50.29 63.22
CA GLN A 840 80.30 -51.55 63.52
C GLN A 840 81.77 -51.55 63.12
#